data_AF-A0A1J4L430-F1
#
_entry.id   AF-A0A1J4L430-F1
#
_cell.length_a   1.000
_cell.length_b   1.000
_cell.length_c   1.000
_cell.angle_alpha   90.00
_cell.angle_beta   90.00
_cell.angle_gamma   90.00
#
_symmetry.space_group_name_H-M   'P 1'
#
loop_
_entity.id
_entity.type
_entity.pdbx_description
1 polymer ?
#
loop_
_entity_poly.entity_id
_entity_poly.type
_entity_poly.pdbx_seq_one_letter_code
_entity_poly.pdbx_strand_id
1 'polypeptide(L)'
;MSSINCKNTMKFILSDKVPDLTEFVEKRLEELIDSLIIYFNHKAKPNLKKKFRRPKPVNLKHVYSCFDHIFPFLNPNKLNDSLIKKFDVVFCFLLHYDTSKINRPQAIKFFCQFLLFLNDSQIENYMFRSTVMVVPFIVFSRSENEKQSFLRIIPDNILPFGDPGQVESDEHDCVISMKQFLKFILEQWTIRPIICSNFFFMFLRILYPKMSTEHGFETFPCGFIDSNYNSNLEPPQLLFDCILQFLTELLETKNSLDPLFENAIKIQLFLAFLENCSKTQSLSENPLLLYRLEHQIIENPILVKRIQDVSLDLFGSLVNVLCIAISSCNKQENLRHASEFLEKFFPVMLSTIDRKILVAEIVKLFKKHHYEAFASSFLMMSFIHVLVNSNEANLDLWKCLTELVTTSDVLSAVACRYAQYLAVICFPLTVEENLERIKDIALNTYRRKQRTRQECSYDILMENMSDVIDKPDEYVRKNVLMSWEAHREFDEKIMKPLTIPAFQKKRSQILQKIELFLNAFAFYRTTEAAKDMRNAFAPIYSFCDLFITNRDLPPGFTIKSTLSLEVCMGRLFIAVLGQNEPTIRKVSFQLLARLVSCGALKKFFDNEILCKWYLSIATMMIHESPDFIEEGVSAALVTIQHGFTGSTTLIPMILNLIENKKIDVMKCLPFLSSIPLFQADINVN
;
A
#
# COMPACT_ATOMS: atom_id res chain seq x y z
N MET A 1 -17.58 -24.00 60.03
CA MET A 1 -18.23 -25.24 59.57
C MET A 1 -18.24 -25.39 58.04
N SER A 2 -18.30 -24.31 57.25
CA SER A 2 -18.42 -24.38 55.78
C SER A 2 -17.19 -24.89 54.98
N SER A 3 -15.95 -24.63 55.42
CA SER A 3 -14.75 -25.09 54.69
C SER A 3 -14.48 -26.60 54.78
N ILE A 4 -15.03 -27.26 55.81
CA ILE A 4 -15.02 -28.72 55.95
C ILE A 4 -16.01 -29.33 54.96
N ASN A 5 -17.16 -28.68 54.76
CA ASN A 5 -18.19 -29.15 53.83
C ASN A 5 -17.68 -29.16 52.38
N CYS A 6 -17.03 -28.08 51.91
CA CYS A 6 -16.45 -28.01 50.57
C CYS A 6 -15.43 -29.13 50.29
N LYS A 7 -14.52 -29.42 51.24
CA LYS A 7 -13.55 -30.51 51.09
C LYS A 7 -14.21 -31.90 51.04
N ASN A 8 -15.27 -32.10 51.80
CA ASN A 8 -16.01 -33.36 51.80
C ASN A 8 -16.80 -33.53 50.49
N THR A 9 -17.41 -32.47 49.96
CA THR A 9 -18.09 -32.48 48.66
C THR A 9 -17.10 -32.74 47.52
N MET A 10 -15.93 -32.09 47.51
CA MET A 10 -14.87 -32.37 46.52
C MET A 10 -14.38 -33.81 46.60
N LYS A 11 -14.16 -34.35 47.80
CA LYS A 11 -13.80 -35.77 47.98
C LYS A 11 -14.89 -36.73 47.51
N PHE A 12 -16.16 -36.36 47.71
CA PHE A 12 -17.31 -37.14 47.25
C PHE A 12 -17.32 -37.20 45.71
N ILE A 13 -17.20 -36.06 45.02
CA ILE A 13 -17.14 -35.97 43.55
C ILE A 13 -15.98 -36.79 42.98
N LEU A 14 -14.82 -36.73 43.61
CA LEU A 14 -13.60 -37.43 43.16
C LEU A 14 -13.55 -38.92 43.55
N SER A 15 -14.60 -39.45 44.19
CA SER A 15 -14.66 -40.87 44.54
C SER A 15 -15.42 -41.65 43.47
N ASP A 16 -14.95 -42.85 43.10
CA ASP A 16 -15.63 -43.76 42.15
C ASP A 16 -17.02 -44.26 42.63
N LYS A 17 -17.52 -43.73 43.76
CA LYS A 17 -18.78 -44.11 44.40
C LYS A 17 -19.92 -43.12 44.11
N VAL A 18 -19.74 -42.14 43.23
CA VAL A 18 -20.84 -41.24 42.81
C VAL A 18 -21.72 -42.00 41.81
N PRO A 19 -22.99 -42.35 42.15
CA PRO A 19 -23.79 -43.21 41.30
C PRO A 19 -24.30 -42.49 40.03
N ASP A 20 -24.40 -41.15 40.06
CA ASP A 20 -24.78 -40.34 38.90
C ASP A 20 -24.25 -38.90 39.03
N LEU A 21 -23.19 -38.57 38.28
CA LEU A 21 -22.64 -37.21 38.20
C LEU A 21 -23.62 -36.24 37.51
N THR A 22 -24.51 -36.74 36.66
CA THR A 22 -25.54 -35.94 35.98
C THR A 22 -26.53 -35.41 37.00
N GLU A 23 -27.06 -36.28 37.87
CA GLU A 23 -27.97 -35.88 38.95
C GLU A 23 -27.29 -34.87 39.91
N PHE A 24 -26.01 -35.08 40.22
CA PHE A 24 -25.25 -34.14 41.05
C PHE A 24 -25.19 -32.75 40.40
N VAL A 25 -24.84 -32.68 39.11
CA VAL A 25 -24.76 -31.41 38.37
C VAL A 25 -26.11 -30.71 38.34
N GLU A 26 -27.21 -31.44 38.16
CA GLU A 26 -28.53 -30.84 38.08
C GLU A 26 -29.06 -30.32 39.41
N LYS A 27 -28.77 -31.00 40.53
CA LYS A 27 -29.39 -30.69 41.83
C LYS A 27 -28.46 -29.97 42.81
N ARG A 28 -27.14 -30.11 42.66
CA ARG A 28 -26.17 -29.76 43.71
C ARG A 28 -24.97 -28.95 43.22
N LEU A 29 -24.90 -28.62 41.94
CA LEU A 29 -23.82 -27.80 41.40
C LEU A 29 -23.75 -26.43 42.09
N GLU A 30 -24.89 -25.77 42.27
CA GLU A 30 -24.94 -24.47 42.94
C GLU A 30 -24.41 -24.52 44.38
N GLU A 31 -24.76 -25.57 45.15
CA GLU A 31 -24.24 -25.80 46.50
C GLU A 31 -22.71 -25.95 46.52
N LEU A 32 -22.15 -26.63 45.51
CA LEU A 32 -20.71 -26.79 45.35
C LEU A 32 -20.04 -25.45 45.06
N ILE A 33 -20.56 -24.67 44.11
CA ILE A 33 -19.99 -23.37 43.74
C ILE A 33 -20.04 -22.40 44.93
N ASP A 34 -21.15 -22.34 45.67
CA ASP A 34 -21.24 -21.56 46.91
C ASP A 34 -20.21 -22.02 47.94
N SER A 35 -20.07 -23.34 48.10
CA SER A 35 -19.08 -23.94 49.01
C SER A 35 -17.65 -23.61 48.58
N LEU A 36 -17.36 -23.52 47.28
CA LEU A 36 -16.06 -23.10 46.74
C LEU A 36 -15.79 -21.62 47.03
N ILE A 37 -16.75 -20.73 46.78
CA ILE A 37 -16.63 -19.29 47.09
C ILE A 37 -16.34 -19.08 48.58
N ILE A 38 -17.05 -19.79 49.46
CA ILE A 38 -16.82 -19.70 50.91
C ILE A 38 -15.45 -20.28 51.30
N TYR A 39 -15.07 -21.41 50.68
CA TYR A 39 -13.77 -22.04 50.90
C TYR A 39 -12.63 -21.10 50.53
N PHE A 40 -12.71 -20.49 49.36
CA PHE A 40 -11.78 -19.48 48.87
C PHE A 40 -11.68 -18.28 49.82
N ASN A 41 -12.79 -17.63 50.14
CA ASN A 41 -12.82 -16.51 51.08
C ASN A 41 -12.17 -16.84 52.43
N HIS A 42 -12.43 -18.02 52.99
CA HIS A 42 -11.82 -18.46 54.24
C HIS A 42 -10.31 -18.69 54.13
N LYS A 43 -9.83 -19.11 52.96
CA LYS A 43 -8.41 -19.41 52.70
C LYS A 43 -7.59 -18.17 52.38
N ALA A 44 -8.18 -17.20 51.70
CA ALA A 44 -7.53 -15.94 51.37
C ALA A 44 -7.31 -15.03 52.60
N LYS A 45 -8.14 -15.16 53.65
CA LYS A 45 -7.96 -14.38 54.90
C LYS A 45 -6.63 -14.75 55.59
N PRO A 46 -5.74 -13.77 55.85
CA PRO A 46 -4.47 -14.01 56.53
C PRO A 46 -4.72 -14.51 57.96
N ASN A 47 -3.88 -15.44 58.41
CA ASN A 47 -4.08 -16.08 59.71
C ASN A 47 -3.62 -15.13 60.84
N LEU A 48 -4.57 -14.38 61.42
CA LEU A 48 -4.33 -13.34 62.45
C LEU A 48 -3.58 -13.84 63.71
N LYS A 49 -3.52 -15.16 63.95
CA LYS A 49 -2.89 -15.77 65.13
C LYS A 49 -1.39 -16.08 64.98
N LYS A 50 -0.75 -15.86 63.83
CA LYS A 50 0.69 -16.14 63.63
C LYS A 50 1.45 -14.83 63.35
N LYS A 51 2.66 -14.68 63.94
CA LYS A 51 3.58 -13.53 63.77
C LYS A 51 3.88 -13.20 62.30
N PHE A 52 3.71 -14.15 61.39
CA PHE A 52 3.77 -13.95 59.94
C PHE A 52 2.35 -14.01 59.35
N ARG A 53 1.86 -12.86 58.88
CA ARG A 53 0.55 -12.68 58.22
C ARG A 53 0.58 -13.36 56.85
N ARG A 54 0.37 -14.67 56.78
CA ARG A 54 0.34 -15.43 55.52
C ARG A 54 -1.05 -16.02 55.23
N PRO A 55 -1.50 -16.04 53.96
CA PRO A 55 -2.70 -16.77 53.54
C PRO A 55 -2.58 -18.27 53.81
N LYS A 56 -3.72 -18.98 53.87
CA LYS A 56 -3.72 -20.45 54.03
C LYS A 56 -3.68 -21.10 52.63
N PRO A 57 -2.87 -22.15 52.40
CA PRO A 57 -2.77 -22.78 51.08
C PRO A 57 -4.12 -23.36 50.64
N VAL A 58 -4.44 -23.16 49.37
CA VAL A 58 -5.64 -23.65 48.67
C VAL A 58 -5.26 -24.89 47.89
N ASN A 59 -6.07 -25.94 47.95
CA ASN A 59 -5.81 -27.18 47.21
C ASN A 59 -6.37 -27.09 45.79
N LEU A 60 -5.73 -26.25 44.95
CA LEU A 60 -6.18 -25.99 43.58
C LEU A 60 -6.19 -27.26 42.71
N LYS A 61 -5.25 -28.18 42.93
CA LYS A 61 -5.24 -29.49 42.26
C LYS A 61 -6.57 -30.23 42.42
N HIS A 62 -7.14 -30.27 43.62
CA HIS A 62 -8.44 -30.94 43.84
C HIS A 62 -9.61 -30.17 43.22
N VAL A 63 -9.57 -28.83 43.23
CA VAL A 63 -10.59 -28.00 42.57
C VAL A 63 -10.59 -28.29 41.07
N TYR A 64 -9.43 -28.28 40.42
CA TYR A 64 -9.26 -28.59 39.01
C TYR A 64 -9.72 -30.01 38.68
N SER A 65 -9.34 -31.01 39.47
CA SER A 65 -9.84 -32.38 39.28
C SER A 65 -11.37 -32.47 39.40
N CYS A 66 -12.00 -31.67 40.28
CA CYS A 66 -13.46 -31.62 40.36
C CYS A 66 -14.07 -31.00 39.10
N PHE A 67 -13.49 -29.93 38.56
CA PHE A 67 -13.95 -29.33 37.31
C PHE A 67 -13.81 -30.29 36.13
N ASP A 68 -12.71 -31.04 36.03
CA ASP A 68 -12.53 -32.08 35.01
C ASP A 68 -13.65 -33.15 35.07
N HIS A 69 -14.15 -33.50 36.27
CA HIS A 69 -15.24 -34.48 36.44
C HIS A 69 -16.63 -33.87 36.21
N ILE A 70 -16.82 -32.58 36.47
CA ILE A 70 -18.13 -31.93 36.41
C ILE A 70 -18.44 -31.38 35.02
N PHE A 71 -17.47 -30.73 34.38
CA PHE A 71 -17.69 -29.99 33.13
C PHE A 71 -18.23 -30.86 31.99
N PRO A 72 -17.81 -32.13 31.82
CA PRO A 72 -18.40 -33.01 30.80
C PRO A 72 -19.91 -33.25 30.94
N PHE A 73 -20.47 -33.04 32.13
CA PHE A 73 -21.90 -33.25 32.42
C PHE A 73 -22.70 -31.94 32.50
N LEU A 74 -22.07 -30.79 32.24
CA LEU A 74 -22.76 -29.50 32.22
C LEU A 74 -23.73 -29.42 31.03
N ASN A 75 -24.97 -29.04 31.31
CA ASN A 75 -25.98 -28.77 30.28
C ASN A 75 -26.19 -27.25 30.13
N PRO A 76 -25.85 -26.64 28.97
CA PRO A 76 -26.04 -25.22 28.70
C PRO A 76 -27.44 -24.70 29.04
N ASN A 77 -28.46 -25.50 28.77
CA ASN A 77 -29.87 -25.11 28.95
C ASN A 77 -30.32 -25.08 30.41
N LYS A 78 -29.50 -25.60 31.35
CA LYS A 78 -29.81 -25.65 32.78
C LYS A 78 -28.99 -24.63 33.61
N LEU A 79 -28.09 -23.88 32.98
CA LEU A 79 -27.31 -22.84 33.65
C LEU A 79 -28.13 -21.54 33.76
N ASN A 80 -28.60 -21.25 34.98
CA ASN A 80 -29.28 -19.98 35.27
C ASN A 80 -28.28 -18.84 35.55
N ASP A 81 -28.73 -17.59 35.42
CA ASP A 81 -27.88 -16.39 35.57
C ASP A 81 -27.23 -16.27 36.95
N SER A 82 -27.91 -16.74 38.01
CA SER A 82 -27.36 -16.75 39.38
C SER A 82 -26.12 -17.63 39.46
N LEU A 83 -26.20 -18.84 38.91
CA LEU A 83 -25.09 -19.79 38.90
C LEU A 83 -23.93 -19.28 38.03
N ILE A 84 -24.20 -18.67 36.88
CA ILE A 84 -23.17 -18.09 36.01
C ILE A 84 -22.41 -16.97 36.75
N LYS A 85 -23.11 -16.06 37.43
CA LYS A 85 -22.47 -15.02 38.27
C LYS A 85 -21.60 -15.63 39.37
N LYS A 86 -22.01 -16.75 39.97
CA LYS A 86 -21.21 -17.46 40.98
C LYS A 86 -19.96 -18.09 40.36
N PHE A 87 -20.05 -18.63 39.14
CA PHE A 87 -18.88 -19.09 38.39
C PHE A 87 -17.92 -17.93 38.06
N ASP A 88 -18.42 -16.77 37.64
CA ASP A 88 -17.57 -15.57 37.43
C ASP A 88 -16.78 -15.21 38.69
N VAL A 89 -17.41 -15.25 39.88
CA VAL A 89 -16.73 -15.04 41.17
C VAL A 89 -15.65 -16.10 41.44
N VAL A 90 -15.94 -17.37 41.14
CA VAL A 90 -14.94 -18.45 41.26
C VAL A 90 -13.77 -18.24 40.31
N PHE A 91 -14.03 -17.85 39.06
CA PHE A 91 -12.97 -17.56 38.10
C PHE A 91 -12.19 -16.30 38.47
N CYS A 92 -12.81 -15.25 39.03
CA CYS A 92 -12.09 -14.10 39.58
C CYS A 92 -11.06 -14.52 40.65
N PHE A 93 -11.39 -15.49 41.50
CA PHE A 93 -10.45 -16.06 42.48
C PHE A 93 -9.31 -16.84 41.82
N LEU A 94 -9.61 -17.64 40.78
CA LEU A 94 -8.64 -18.50 40.10
C LEU A 94 -7.75 -17.75 39.10
N LEU A 95 -8.22 -16.62 38.57
CA LEU A 95 -7.53 -15.77 37.60
C LEU A 95 -6.95 -14.51 38.23
N HIS A 96 -7.04 -14.36 39.55
CA HIS A 96 -6.38 -13.29 40.28
C HIS A 96 -4.88 -13.23 39.93
N TYR A 97 -4.30 -12.04 39.76
CA TYR A 97 -2.92 -11.88 39.25
C TYR A 97 -1.86 -12.55 40.16
N ASP A 98 -2.08 -12.54 41.48
CA ASP A 98 -1.27 -13.27 42.47
C ASP A 98 -1.43 -14.81 42.44
N THR A 99 -2.33 -15.36 41.60
CA THR A 99 -2.42 -16.82 41.45
C THR A 99 -1.10 -17.33 40.85
N SER A 100 -0.56 -18.41 41.39
CA SER A 100 0.75 -18.90 40.96
C SER A 100 0.78 -19.30 39.49
N LYS A 101 1.93 -19.07 38.86
CA LYS A 101 2.17 -19.38 37.45
C LYS A 101 1.92 -20.83 37.04
N ILE A 102 2.05 -21.78 37.97
CA ILE A 102 1.79 -23.20 37.71
C ILE A 102 0.29 -23.47 37.55
N ASN A 103 -0.56 -22.76 38.30
CA ASN A 103 -1.99 -23.02 38.35
C ASN A 103 -2.77 -22.19 37.33
N ARG A 104 -2.26 -21.01 36.98
CA ARG A 104 -2.94 -20.06 36.09
C ARG A 104 -3.29 -20.64 34.70
N PRO A 105 -2.41 -21.35 33.97
CA PRO A 105 -2.76 -21.93 32.66
C PRO A 105 -3.93 -22.91 32.72
N GLN A 106 -4.03 -23.69 33.80
CA GLN A 106 -5.14 -24.62 34.03
C GLN A 106 -6.44 -23.86 34.35
N ALA A 107 -6.37 -22.78 35.14
CA ALA A 107 -7.51 -21.90 35.38
C ALA A 107 -8.05 -21.29 34.07
N ILE A 108 -7.16 -20.80 33.20
CA ILE A 108 -7.52 -20.26 31.88
C ILE A 108 -8.18 -21.35 31.02
N LYS A 109 -7.64 -22.58 31.02
CA LYS A 109 -8.23 -23.70 30.29
C LYS A 109 -9.68 -23.97 30.72
N PHE A 110 -9.94 -24.08 32.02
CA PHE A 110 -11.31 -24.27 32.52
C PHE A 110 -12.19 -23.06 32.26
N PHE A 111 -11.66 -21.85 32.36
CA PHE A 111 -12.41 -20.64 32.02
C PHE A 111 -12.89 -20.67 30.56
N CYS A 112 -11.98 -20.92 29.61
CA CYS A 112 -12.30 -21.06 28.20
C CYS A 112 -13.31 -22.20 27.95
N GLN A 113 -13.13 -23.36 28.60
CA GLN A 113 -14.11 -24.46 28.51
C GLN A 113 -15.48 -24.05 29.03
N PHE A 114 -15.54 -23.29 30.13
CA PHE A 114 -16.80 -22.82 30.69
C PHE A 114 -17.52 -21.86 29.74
N LEU A 115 -16.79 -20.94 29.09
CA LEU A 115 -17.36 -20.03 28.09
C LEU A 115 -18.04 -20.78 26.93
N LEU A 116 -17.56 -21.98 26.55
CA LEU A 116 -18.20 -22.79 25.51
C LEU A 116 -19.61 -23.27 25.88
N PHE A 117 -19.94 -23.37 27.17
CA PHE A 117 -21.28 -23.76 27.65
C PHE A 117 -22.26 -22.58 27.73
N LEU A 118 -21.77 -21.34 27.66
CA LEU A 118 -22.60 -20.15 27.76
C LEU A 118 -23.03 -19.70 26.36
N ASN A 119 -24.16 -19.00 26.24
CA ASN A 119 -24.48 -18.25 25.03
C ASN A 119 -23.84 -16.84 25.07
N ASP A 120 -23.85 -16.14 23.93
CA ASP A 120 -23.19 -14.85 23.77
C ASP A 120 -23.71 -13.78 24.75
N SER A 121 -25.03 -13.72 24.97
CA SER A 121 -25.64 -12.79 25.92
C SER A 121 -25.22 -13.06 27.37
N GLN A 122 -25.10 -14.33 27.75
CA GLN A 122 -24.64 -14.73 29.09
C GLN A 122 -23.17 -14.35 29.33
N ILE A 123 -22.33 -14.50 28.32
CA ILE A 123 -20.91 -14.12 28.40
C ILE A 123 -20.80 -12.61 28.63
N GLU A 124 -21.47 -11.80 27.79
CA GLU A 124 -21.42 -10.33 27.87
C GLU A 124 -21.95 -9.80 29.20
N ASN A 125 -23.06 -10.35 29.68
CA ASN A 125 -23.75 -9.83 30.86
C ASN A 125 -23.13 -10.30 32.19
N TYR A 126 -22.48 -11.46 32.23
CA TYR A 126 -22.11 -12.10 33.50
C TYR A 126 -20.63 -12.45 33.66
N MET A 127 -19.85 -12.57 32.58
CA MET A 127 -18.46 -13.04 32.65
C MET A 127 -17.41 -11.93 32.48
N PHE A 128 -17.84 -10.66 32.44
CA PHE A 128 -16.96 -9.53 32.16
C PHE A 128 -15.71 -9.47 33.06
N ARG A 129 -15.86 -9.65 34.37
CA ARG A 129 -14.78 -9.47 35.34
C ARG A 129 -13.70 -10.52 35.20
N SER A 130 -14.09 -11.79 35.21
CA SER A 130 -13.15 -12.90 35.02
C SER A 130 -12.48 -12.84 33.65
N THR A 131 -13.19 -12.39 32.61
CA THR A 131 -12.62 -12.19 31.26
C THR A 131 -11.46 -11.21 31.27
N VAL A 132 -11.62 -10.02 31.88
CA VAL A 132 -10.54 -9.02 31.97
C VAL A 132 -9.36 -9.55 32.80
N MET A 133 -9.65 -10.37 33.82
CA MET A 133 -8.64 -10.96 34.68
C MET A 133 -7.90 -12.16 34.06
N VAL A 134 -8.30 -12.68 32.89
CA VAL A 134 -7.59 -13.79 32.23
C VAL A 134 -6.12 -13.43 32.01
N VAL A 135 -5.86 -12.22 31.53
CA VAL A 135 -4.51 -11.71 31.30
C VAL A 135 -4.12 -10.81 32.49
N PRO A 136 -3.04 -11.13 33.23
CA PRO A 136 -2.62 -10.34 34.39
C PRO A 136 -1.87 -9.07 33.95
N PHE A 137 -2.54 -8.16 33.25
CA PHE A 137 -1.95 -6.91 32.72
C PHE A 137 -1.25 -6.05 33.77
N ILE A 138 -1.68 -6.14 35.02
CA ILE A 138 -1.07 -5.46 36.18
C ILE A 138 0.43 -5.73 36.34
N VAL A 139 0.94 -6.87 35.87
CA VAL A 139 2.37 -7.19 35.96
C VAL A 139 3.22 -6.25 35.09
N PHE A 140 2.64 -5.67 34.04
CA PHE A 140 3.27 -4.65 33.20
C PHE A 140 3.01 -3.21 33.68
N SER A 141 2.41 -3.00 34.86
CA SER A 141 2.13 -1.64 35.35
C SER A 141 3.43 -0.87 35.57
N ARG A 142 3.53 0.31 34.97
CA ARG A 142 4.70 1.20 35.00
C ARG A 142 4.61 2.23 36.11
N SER A 143 3.40 2.48 36.60
CA SER A 143 3.11 3.43 37.66
C SER A 143 2.14 2.85 38.69
N GLU A 144 2.15 3.43 39.90
CA GLU A 144 1.19 3.05 40.93
C GLU A 144 -0.25 3.36 40.47
N ASN A 145 -0.47 4.38 39.65
CA ASN A 145 -1.81 4.70 39.11
C ASN A 145 -2.33 3.60 38.17
N GLU A 146 -1.50 3.08 37.27
CA GLU A 146 -1.86 1.94 36.41
C GLU A 146 -2.17 0.72 37.27
N LYS A 147 -1.31 0.44 38.25
CA LYS A 147 -1.51 -0.66 39.19
C LYS A 147 -2.86 -0.54 39.91
N GLN A 148 -3.18 0.62 40.45
CA GLN A 148 -4.47 0.89 41.10
C GLN A 148 -5.64 0.77 40.12
N SER A 149 -5.48 1.19 38.87
CA SER A 149 -6.51 1.03 37.83
C SER A 149 -6.83 -0.43 37.56
N PHE A 150 -5.83 -1.31 37.47
CA PHE A 150 -6.05 -2.75 37.33
C PHE A 150 -6.65 -3.38 38.60
N LEU A 151 -6.25 -2.93 39.79
CA LEU A 151 -6.81 -3.43 41.05
C LEU A 151 -8.31 -3.12 41.21
N ARG A 152 -8.82 -2.02 40.63
CA ARG A 152 -10.26 -1.65 40.70
C ARG A 152 -11.20 -2.67 40.06
N ILE A 153 -10.71 -3.51 39.15
CA ILE A 153 -11.52 -4.55 38.50
C ILE A 153 -11.71 -5.76 39.42
N ILE A 154 -10.76 -5.98 40.34
CA ILE A 154 -10.82 -7.08 41.29
C ILE A 154 -11.91 -6.74 42.31
N PRO A 155 -12.97 -7.56 42.46
CA PRO A 155 -14.02 -7.25 43.41
C PRO A 155 -13.49 -7.23 44.85
N ASP A 156 -13.97 -6.31 45.68
CA ASP A 156 -13.48 -6.09 47.05
C ASP A 156 -13.47 -7.35 47.94
N ASN A 157 -14.32 -8.33 47.63
CA ASN A 157 -14.44 -9.60 48.34
C ASN A 157 -13.50 -10.71 47.80
N ILE A 158 -12.77 -10.46 46.73
CA ILE A 158 -11.78 -11.38 46.16
C ILE A 158 -10.41 -11.02 46.70
N LEU A 159 -9.83 -11.92 47.48
CA LEU A 159 -8.48 -11.79 48.01
C LEU A 159 -7.59 -12.87 47.39
N PRO A 160 -6.29 -12.59 47.17
CA PRO A 160 -5.36 -13.54 46.60
C PRO A 160 -5.15 -14.75 47.51
N PHE A 161 -5.01 -15.94 46.91
CA PHE A 161 -4.51 -17.11 47.63
C PHE A 161 -3.00 -17.16 47.49
N GLY A 162 -2.27 -16.68 48.50
CA GLY A 162 -0.83 -16.90 48.55
C GLY A 162 -0.53 -18.37 48.82
N ASP A 163 0.17 -19.03 47.90
CA ASP A 163 0.74 -20.35 48.12
C ASP A 163 2.19 -20.20 48.60
N PRO A 164 2.51 -20.48 49.88
CA PRO A 164 3.82 -20.20 50.43
C PRO A 164 4.91 -21.03 49.75
N GLY A 165 5.70 -20.39 48.89
CA GLY A 165 6.81 -21.00 48.14
C GLY A 165 6.67 -20.97 46.61
N GLN A 166 5.55 -20.49 46.08
CA GLN A 166 5.36 -20.31 44.64
C GLN A 166 5.71 -18.88 44.22
N VAL A 167 6.33 -18.73 43.05
CA VAL A 167 6.66 -17.42 42.46
C VAL A 167 5.37 -16.79 41.93
N GLU A 168 5.20 -15.49 42.20
CA GLU A 168 4.12 -14.66 41.64
C GLU A 168 4.19 -14.66 40.10
N SER A 169 3.07 -14.33 39.43
CA SER A 169 3.06 -14.25 37.96
C SER A 169 3.99 -13.13 37.48
N ASP A 170 4.86 -13.44 36.53
CA ASP A 170 5.77 -12.47 35.91
C ASP A 170 5.30 -12.02 34.52
N GLU A 171 6.07 -11.16 33.86
CA GLU A 171 5.76 -10.66 32.51
C GLU A 171 5.65 -11.79 31.48
N HIS A 172 6.44 -12.85 31.63
CA HIS A 172 6.43 -14.01 30.75
C HIS A 172 5.12 -14.81 30.92
N ASP A 173 4.68 -15.01 32.16
CA ASP A 173 3.40 -15.66 32.48
C ASP A 173 2.20 -14.87 31.94
N CYS A 174 2.29 -13.53 31.96
CA CYS A 174 1.30 -12.65 31.36
C CYS A 174 1.17 -12.87 29.84
N VAL A 175 2.30 -12.92 29.13
CA VAL A 175 2.36 -13.21 27.70
C VAL A 175 1.79 -14.60 27.39
N ILE A 176 2.15 -15.64 28.15
CA ILE A 176 1.60 -16.99 27.99
C ILE A 176 0.07 -16.97 28.15
N SER A 177 -0.43 -16.30 29.19
CA SER A 177 -1.87 -16.19 29.47
C SER A 177 -2.61 -15.52 28.31
N MET A 178 -2.05 -14.44 27.78
CA MET A 178 -2.59 -13.72 26.62
C MET A 178 -2.61 -14.60 25.36
N LYS A 179 -1.50 -15.29 25.05
CA LYS A 179 -1.43 -16.20 23.90
C LYS A 179 -2.44 -17.35 24.01
N GLN A 180 -2.59 -17.94 25.20
CA GLN A 180 -3.55 -19.01 25.43
C GLN A 180 -4.99 -18.55 25.19
N PHE A 181 -5.34 -17.33 25.63
CA PHE A 181 -6.68 -16.79 25.42
C PHE A 181 -6.92 -16.32 23.97
N LEU A 182 -5.92 -15.68 23.33
CA LEU A 182 -5.99 -15.32 21.91
C LEU A 182 -6.14 -16.55 21.01
N LYS A 183 -5.48 -17.66 21.35
CA LYS A 183 -5.68 -18.95 20.66
C LYS A 183 -7.12 -19.45 20.79
N PHE A 184 -7.72 -19.37 21.99
CA PHE A 184 -9.13 -19.69 22.18
C PHE A 184 -10.05 -18.79 21.34
N ILE A 185 -9.79 -17.49 21.32
CA ILE A 185 -10.52 -16.51 20.48
C ILE A 185 -10.42 -16.91 19.00
N LEU A 186 -9.23 -17.29 18.53
CA LEU A 186 -9.00 -17.74 17.15
C LEU A 186 -9.78 -19.02 16.83
N GLU A 187 -9.73 -20.02 17.72
CA GLU A 187 -10.44 -21.30 17.58
C GLU A 187 -11.97 -21.13 17.54
N GLN A 188 -12.50 -20.09 18.20
CA GLN A 188 -13.94 -19.79 18.25
C GLN A 188 -14.39 -18.71 17.26
N TRP A 189 -13.48 -18.13 16.49
CA TRP A 189 -13.77 -16.95 15.65
C TRP A 189 -14.90 -17.17 14.64
N THR A 190 -14.95 -18.36 14.05
CA THR A 190 -15.98 -18.74 13.06
C THR A 190 -17.32 -19.08 13.70
N ILE A 191 -17.30 -19.61 14.93
CA ILE A 191 -18.49 -20.07 15.65
C ILE A 191 -19.17 -18.89 16.36
N ARG A 192 -18.37 -18.00 16.98
CA ARG A 192 -18.83 -16.88 17.82
C ARG A 192 -18.14 -15.57 17.45
N PRO A 193 -18.29 -15.09 16.20
CA PRO A 193 -17.54 -13.95 15.68
C PRO A 193 -17.68 -12.68 16.50
N ILE A 194 -18.91 -12.36 16.95
CA ILE A 194 -19.22 -11.10 17.65
C ILE A 194 -18.54 -11.07 19.02
N ILE A 195 -18.66 -12.15 19.81
CA ILE A 195 -18.02 -12.27 21.12
C ILE A 195 -16.51 -12.26 21.00
N CYS A 196 -15.96 -13.00 20.03
CA CYS A 196 -14.51 -13.04 19.80
C CYS A 196 -13.96 -11.65 19.43
N SER A 197 -14.68 -10.90 18.59
CA SER A 197 -14.39 -9.49 18.28
C SER A 197 -14.45 -8.63 19.54
N ASN A 198 -15.47 -8.79 20.40
CA ASN A 198 -15.58 -8.04 21.66
C ASN A 198 -14.40 -8.30 22.61
N PHE A 199 -13.92 -9.55 22.70
CA PHE A 199 -12.71 -9.87 23.45
C PHE A 199 -11.44 -9.24 22.85
N PHE A 200 -11.30 -9.27 21.52
CA PHE A 200 -10.18 -8.61 20.86
C PHE A 200 -10.17 -7.09 21.11
N PHE A 201 -11.32 -6.42 20.94
CA PHE A 201 -11.45 -4.99 21.24
C PHE A 201 -11.27 -4.69 22.73
N MET A 202 -11.68 -5.58 23.64
CA MET A 202 -11.37 -5.43 25.06
C MET A 202 -9.86 -5.31 25.29
N PHE A 203 -9.04 -6.14 24.64
CA PHE A 203 -7.58 -6.02 24.73
C PHE A 203 -7.05 -4.71 24.14
N LEU A 204 -7.56 -4.29 22.98
CA LEU A 204 -7.17 -2.99 22.40
C LEU A 204 -7.53 -1.82 23.33
N ARG A 205 -8.67 -1.88 24.01
CA ARG A 205 -9.10 -0.84 24.97
C ARG A 205 -8.22 -0.79 26.23
N ILE A 206 -7.70 -1.93 26.67
CA ILE A 206 -6.76 -2.00 27.80
C ILE A 206 -5.38 -1.47 27.39
N LEU A 207 -4.90 -1.86 26.20
CA LEU A 207 -3.59 -1.48 25.66
C LEU A 207 -3.52 -0.03 25.20
N TYR A 208 -4.63 0.48 24.63
CA TYR A 208 -4.73 1.82 24.05
C TYR A 208 -5.98 2.56 24.56
N PRO A 209 -6.09 2.81 25.88
CA PRO A 209 -7.30 3.37 26.50
C PRO A 209 -7.68 4.75 25.94
N LYS A 210 -6.67 5.61 25.71
CA LYS A 210 -6.89 6.95 25.14
C LYS A 210 -7.43 6.88 23.70
N MET A 211 -6.75 6.14 22.83
CA MET A 211 -7.16 5.92 21.44
C MET A 211 -8.58 5.34 21.37
N SER A 212 -8.90 4.40 22.27
CA SER A 212 -10.25 3.86 22.42
C SER A 212 -11.28 4.96 22.73
N THR A 213 -11.03 5.79 23.75
CA THR A 213 -11.97 6.85 24.15
C THR A 213 -12.13 7.95 23.09
N GLU A 214 -11.06 8.30 22.38
CA GLU A 214 -11.10 9.29 21.29
C GLU A 214 -12.01 8.87 20.13
N HIS A 215 -12.16 7.56 19.91
CA HIS A 215 -13.01 7.00 18.86
C HIS A 215 -14.39 6.54 19.38
N GLY A 216 -14.82 7.02 20.56
CA GLY A 216 -16.19 6.89 21.03
C GLY A 216 -16.51 5.67 21.87
N PHE A 217 -15.52 4.83 22.23
CA PHE A 217 -15.73 3.83 23.28
C PHE A 217 -15.82 4.50 24.65
N GLU A 218 -16.69 3.99 25.51
CA GLU A 218 -16.69 4.36 26.92
C GLU A 218 -15.34 4.05 27.57
N THR A 219 -14.95 4.86 28.56
CA THR A 219 -13.72 4.63 29.33
C THR A 219 -13.73 3.23 29.92
N PHE A 220 -12.73 2.42 29.57
CA PHE A 220 -12.63 1.07 30.11
C PHE A 220 -12.23 1.12 31.60
N PRO A 221 -12.73 0.22 32.45
CA PRO A 221 -12.47 0.27 33.89
C PRO A 221 -10.98 0.12 34.28
N CYS A 222 -10.16 -0.44 33.39
CA CYS A 222 -8.71 -0.52 33.53
C CYS A 222 -7.98 -0.19 32.22
N GLY A 223 -6.68 0.07 32.31
CA GLY A 223 -5.82 0.21 31.15
C GLY A 223 -4.45 0.77 31.50
N PHE A 224 -3.56 0.80 30.52
CA PHE A 224 -2.27 1.49 30.62
C PHE A 224 -2.48 3.01 30.48
N ILE A 225 -2.72 3.68 31.61
CA ILE A 225 -3.07 5.11 31.71
C ILE A 225 -2.07 5.81 32.64
N ASP A 226 -1.48 6.91 32.19
CA ASP A 226 -0.70 7.80 33.06
C ASP A 226 -1.58 8.78 33.83
N SER A 227 -1.09 9.20 34.99
CA SER A 227 -1.58 10.27 35.87
C SER A 227 -2.13 11.52 35.15
N ASN A 228 -1.58 11.87 33.98
CA ASN A 228 -1.94 13.06 33.21
C ASN A 228 -2.66 12.78 31.88
N TYR A 229 -3.07 11.54 31.57
CA TYR A 229 -3.64 11.19 30.25
C TYR A 229 -2.73 11.63 29.07
N ASN A 230 -1.42 11.64 29.29
CA ASN A 230 -0.45 12.06 28.28
C ASN A 230 -0.44 11.09 27.09
N SER A 231 -0.37 11.65 25.88
CA SER A 231 -0.75 11.02 24.61
C SER A 231 0.18 9.92 24.06
N ASN A 232 1.36 9.70 24.65
CA ASN A 232 2.45 9.03 23.93
C ASN A 232 2.98 7.77 24.63
N LEU A 233 2.24 7.16 25.56
CA LEU A 233 2.67 5.90 26.16
C LEU A 233 2.35 4.74 25.22
N GLU A 234 3.38 4.25 24.55
CA GLU A 234 3.30 3.02 23.77
C GLU A 234 2.98 1.82 24.68
N PRO A 235 2.14 0.86 24.26
CA PRO A 235 1.87 -0.34 25.05
C PRO A 235 3.15 -1.16 25.26
N PRO A 236 3.19 -2.07 26.26
CA PRO A 236 4.31 -2.99 26.40
C PRO A 236 4.52 -3.80 25.13
N GLN A 237 5.73 -3.77 24.56
CA GLN A 237 6.06 -4.37 23.26
C GLN A 237 5.67 -5.86 23.19
N LEU A 238 5.92 -6.63 24.26
CA LEU A 238 5.59 -8.06 24.31
C LEU A 238 4.08 -8.34 24.17
N LEU A 239 3.22 -7.45 24.68
CA LEU A 239 1.77 -7.58 24.55
C LEU A 239 1.30 -7.15 23.16
N PHE A 240 1.92 -6.11 22.61
CA PHE A 240 1.70 -5.68 21.24
C PHE A 240 2.05 -6.79 20.24
N ASP A 241 3.20 -7.45 20.40
CA ASP A 241 3.62 -8.57 19.56
C ASP A 241 2.62 -9.74 19.62
N CYS A 242 1.94 -9.96 20.77
CA CYS A 242 0.89 -10.96 20.87
C CYS A 242 -0.35 -10.61 20.01
N ILE A 243 -0.73 -9.33 19.98
CA ILE A 243 -1.83 -8.86 19.12
C ILE A 243 -1.46 -9.03 17.64
N LEU A 244 -0.23 -8.69 17.24
CA LEU A 244 0.23 -8.88 15.86
C LEU A 244 0.30 -10.36 15.48
N GLN A 245 0.77 -11.22 16.38
CA GLN A 245 0.79 -12.66 16.17
C GLN A 245 -0.64 -13.19 15.97
N PHE A 246 -1.60 -12.75 16.80
CA PHE A 246 -3.00 -13.12 16.63
C PHE A 246 -3.57 -12.68 15.27
N LEU A 247 -3.32 -11.45 14.82
CA LEU A 247 -3.76 -10.98 13.51
C LEU A 247 -3.11 -11.77 12.37
N THR A 248 -1.84 -12.14 12.51
CA THR A 248 -1.14 -13.00 11.54
C THR A 248 -1.81 -14.36 11.43
N GLU A 249 -2.07 -15.02 12.58
CA GLU A 249 -2.74 -16.32 12.62
C GLU A 249 -4.20 -16.25 12.12
N LEU A 250 -4.90 -15.13 12.38
CA LEU A 250 -6.25 -14.88 11.87
C LEU A 250 -6.28 -14.84 10.33
N LEU A 251 -5.28 -14.23 9.71
CA LEU A 251 -5.14 -14.18 8.25
C LEU A 251 -4.74 -15.54 7.66
N GLU A 252 -3.79 -16.24 8.29
CA GLU A 252 -3.32 -17.55 7.83
C GLU A 252 -4.42 -18.61 7.87
N THR A 253 -5.30 -18.54 8.87
CA THR A 253 -6.48 -19.41 9.00
C THR A 253 -7.62 -19.05 8.04
N LYS A 254 -7.49 -17.95 7.27
CA LYS A 254 -8.51 -17.43 6.33
C LYS A 254 -9.87 -17.16 6.99
N ASN A 255 -9.86 -16.78 8.26
CA ASN A 255 -11.05 -16.38 8.98
C ASN A 255 -11.57 -15.02 8.46
N SER A 256 -12.89 -14.81 8.50
CA SER A 256 -13.49 -13.53 8.06
C SER A 256 -13.12 -12.39 9.00
N LEU A 257 -12.74 -11.24 8.43
CA LEU A 257 -12.50 -10.00 9.17
C LEU A 257 -13.78 -9.23 9.50
N ASP A 258 -14.94 -9.61 8.94
CA ASP A 258 -16.23 -8.94 9.16
C ASP A 258 -16.55 -8.57 10.61
N PRO A 259 -16.21 -9.40 11.63
CA PRO A 259 -16.50 -9.07 13.02
C PRO A 259 -15.70 -7.87 13.55
N LEU A 260 -14.56 -7.55 12.94
CA LEU A 260 -13.76 -6.36 13.28
C LEU A 260 -14.40 -5.06 12.77
N PHE A 261 -15.28 -5.17 11.77
CA PHE A 261 -15.94 -4.05 11.08
C PHE A 261 -17.46 -4.09 11.28
N GLU A 262 -17.90 -4.45 12.49
CA GLU A 262 -19.32 -4.60 12.83
C GLU A 262 -20.03 -3.24 12.94
N ASN A 263 -19.39 -2.24 13.54
CA ASN A 263 -19.97 -0.91 13.77
C ASN A 263 -18.91 0.20 13.64
N ALA A 264 -19.38 1.45 13.54
CA ALA A 264 -18.54 2.63 13.34
C ALA A 264 -17.39 2.75 14.35
N ILE A 265 -17.67 2.52 15.63
CA ILE A 265 -16.70 2.68 16.73
C ILE A 265 -15.59 1.63 16.61
N LYS A 266 -15.95 0.37 16.34
CA LYS A 266 -14.99 -0.73 16.09
C LYS A 266 -14.12 -0.47 14.86
N ILE A 267 -14.73 -0.02 13.75
CA ILE A 267 -14.02 0.31 12.50
C ILE A 267 -12.99 1.40 12.76
N GLN A 268 -13.40 2.50 13.40
CA GLN A 268 -12.53 3.62 13.71
C GLN A 268 -11.35 3.21 14.59
N LEU A 269 -11.62 2.49 15.68
CA LEU A 269 -10.56 2.04 16.59
C LEU A 269 -9.59 1.06 15.91
N PHE A 270 -10.09 0.14 15.08
CA PHE A 270 -9.24 -0.82 14.38
C PHE A 270 -8.34 -0.13 13.35
N LEU A 271 -8.86 0.83 12.58
CA LEU A 271 -8.06 1.60 11.63
C LEU A 271 -7.03 2.50 12.34
N ALA A 272 -7.40 3.13 13.46
CA ALA A 272 -6.46 3.89 14.28
C ALA A 272 -5.35 2.99 14.85
N PHE A 273 -5.69 1.76 15.25
CA PHE A 273 -4.72 0.75 15.66
C PHE A 273 -3.76 0.38 14.52
N LEU A 274 -4.25 0.17 13.29
CA LEU A 274 -3.38 -0.11 12.12
C LEU A 274 -2.46 1.08 11.79
N GLU A 275 -2.96 2.32 11.89
CA GLU A 275 -2.14 3.51 11.71
C GLU A 275 -1.04 3.59 12.76
N ASN A 276 -1.36 3.30 14.03
CA ASN A 276 -0.37 3.26 15.09
C ASN A 276 0.66 2.13 14.85
N CYS A 277 0.21 0.95 14.42
CA CYS A 277 1.07 -0.17 14.04
C CYS A 277 2.11 0.25 13.00
N SER A 278 1.70 0.96 11.94
CA SER A 278 2.62 1.40 10.88
C SER A 278 3.76 2.31 11.35
N LYS A 279 3.59 3.00 12.48
CA LYS A 279 4.59 3.91 13.07
C LYS A 279 5.57 3.21 14.01
N THR A 280 5.27 1.99 14.45
CA THR A 280 6.13 1.23 15.38
C THR A 280 7.33 0.58 14.67
N GLN A 281 8.49 0.55 15.34
CA GLN A 281 9.71 -0.04 14.78
C GLN A 281 9.53 -1.51 14.35
N SER A 282 8.79 -2.31 15.13
CA SER A 282 8.56 -3.74 14.86
C SER A 282 7.91 -4.01 13.49
N LEU A 283 6.90 -3.22 13.09
CA LEU A 283 6.26 -3.36 11.77
C LEU A 283 7.00 -2.65 10.64
N SER A 284 7.75 -1.59 10.95
CA SER A 284 8.60 -0.94 9.94
C SER A 284 9.61 -1.92 9.32
N GLU A 285 10.03 -2.96 10.07
CA GLU A 285 10.94 -4.00 9.60
C GLU A 285 10.23 -5.13 8.82
N ASN A 286 8.91 -5.29 8.99
CA ASN A 286 8.08 -6.32 8.37
C ASN A 286 6.61 -5.87 8.10
N PRO A 287 6.37 -4.98 7.11
CA PRO A 287 5.04 -4.42 6.82
C PRO A 287 4.07 -5.42 6.16
N LEU A 288 4.49 -6.66 5.90
CA LEU A 288 3.71 -7.66 5.17
C LEU A 288 2.36 -7.96 5.83
N LEU A 289 2.29 -7.93 7.16
CA LEU A 289 1.04 -8.12 7.89
C LEU A 289 0.00 -7.04 7.54
N LEU A 290 0.42 -5.78 7.50
CA LEU A 290 -0.45 -4.65 7.16
C LEU A 290 -0.96 -4.79 5.73
N TYR A 291 -0.06 -5.06 4.77
CA TYR A 291 -0.46 -5.25 3.38
C TYR A 291 -1.48 -6.38 3.21
N ARG A 292 -1.31 -7.50 3.91
CA ARG A 292 -2.28 -8.62 3.87
C ARG A 292 -3.64 -8.24 4.46
N LEU A 293 -3.66 -7.52 5.58
CA LEU A 293 -4.91 -7.04 6.20
C LEU A 293 -5.65 -6.09 5.26
N GLU A 294 -4.94 -5.07 4.76
CA GLU A 294 -5.51 -4.06 3.87
C GLU A 294 -6.02 -4.68 2.56
N HIS A 295 -5.28 -5.63 2.01
CA HIS A 295 -5.69 -6.35 0.82
C HIS A 295 -6.99 -7.14 1.05
N GLN A 296 -7.13 -7.85 2.17
CA GLN A 296 -8.39 -8.54 2.50
C GLN A 296 -9.56 -7.56 2.71
N ILE A 297 -9.30 -6.37 3.28
CA ILE A 297 -10.32 -5.33 3.44
C ILE A 297 -10.80 -4.85 2.06
N ILE A 298 -9.89 -4.51 1.16
CA ILE A 298 -10.21 -3.97 -0.17
C ILE A 298 -10.84 -5.03 -1.09
N GLU A 299 -10.44 -6.30 -0.96
CA GLU A 299 -11.03 -7.40 -1.73
C GLU A 299 -12.44 -7.78 -1.28
N ASN A 300 -12.89 -7.32 -0.10
CA ASN A 300 -14.23 -7.59 0.41
C ASN A 300 -15.14 -6.36 0.19
N PRO A 301 -16.05 -6.39 -0.80
CA PRO A 301 -16.91 -5.24 -1.11
C PRO A 301 -17.84 -4.84 0.06
N ILE A 302 -18.18 -5.79 0.93
CA ILE A 302 -19.04 -5.54 2.10
C ILE A 302 -18.25 -4.69 3.11
N LEU A 303 -16.99 -5.03 3.38
CA LEU A 303 -16.13 -4.28 4.28
C LEU A 303 -15.86 -2.87 3.78
N VAL A 304 -15.51 -2.74 2.50
CA VAL A 304 -15.31 -1.43 1.85
C VAL A 304 -16.53 -0.55 2.04
N LYS A 305 -17.72 -1.09 1.74
CA LYS A 305 -18.97 -0.35 1.86
C LYS A 305 -19.23 0.08 3.32
N ARG A 306 -19.01 -0.80 4.29
CA ARG A 306 -19.17 -0.46 5.72
C ARG A 306 -18.22 0.66 6.16
N ILE A 307 -16.96 0.61 5.74
CA ILE A 307 -15.98 1.67 6.06
C ILE A 307 -16.44 3.00 5.46
N GLN A 308 -16.88 2.98 4.20
CA GLN A 308 -17.39 4.14 3.50
C GLN A 308 -18.65 4.74 4.16
N ASP A 309 -19.59 3.89 4.57
CA ASP A 309 -20.83 4.30 5.24
C ASP A 309 -20.55 4.97 6.60
N VAL A 310 -19.39 4.70 7.22
CA VAL A 310 -18.94 5.38 8.44
C VAL A 310 -18.28 6.72 8.12
N SER A 311 -17.26 6.73 7.25
CA SER A 311 -16.59 7.95 6.81
C SER A 311 -15.68 7.70 5.60
N LEU A 312 -15.73 8.59 4.62
CA LEU A 312 -14.81 8.60 3.48
C LEU A 312 -13.34 8.80 3.93
N ASP A 313 -13.12 9.56 5.01
CA ASP A 313 -11.78 9.80 5.55
C ASP A 313 -11.10 8.52 6.02
N LEU A 314 -11.88 7.56 6.51
CA LEU A 314 -11.38 6.25 6.97
C LEU A 314 -10.88 5.39 5.81
N PHE A 315 -11.44 5.58 4.61
CA PHE A 315 -10.93 4.94 3.40
C PHE A 315 -9.56 5.50 3.01
N GLY A 316 -9.36 6.82 3.18
CA GLY A 316 -8.04 7.46 3.06
C GLY A 316 -7.05 6.99 4.12
N SER A 317 -7.50 6.59 5.32
CA SER A 317 -6.64 6.03 6.38
C SER A 317 -5.97 4.71 6.00
N LEU A 318 -6.61 3.86 5.19
CA LEU A 318 -5.95 2.66 4.66
C LEU A 318 -4.73 3.03 3.80
N VAL A 319 -4.86 4.04 2.95
CA VAL A 319 -3.72 4.49 2.14
C VAL A 319 -2.64 5.17 2.99
N ASN A 320 -3.02 5.85 4.08
CA ASN A 320 -2.05 6.45 4.99
C ASN A 320 -1.13 5.40 5.64
N VAL A 321 -1.72 4.29 6.09
CA VAL A 321 -0.98 3.15 6.66
C VAL A 321 0.00 2.60 5.62
N LEU A 322 -0.47 2.40 4.38
CA LEU A 322 0.36 1.98 3.26
C LEU A 322 1.52 2.96 2.99
N CYS A 323 1.26 4.26 2.93
CA CYS A 323 2.28 5.27 2.68
C CYS A 323 3.35 5.29 3.76
N ILE A 324 2.97 5.17 5.03
CA ILE A 324 3.92 5.07 6.15
C ILE A 324 4.78 3.80 6.00
N ALA A 325 4.17 2.67 5.62
CA ALA A 325 4.87 1.41 5.37
C ALA A 325 5.82 1.49 4.16
N ILE A 326 5.44 2.16 3.08
CA ILE A 326 6.30 2.39 1.91
C ILE A 326 7.48 3.30 2.28
N SER A 327 7.22 4.40 3.00
CA SER A 327 8.22 5.39 3.40
C SER A 327 9.25 4.83 4.39
N SER A 328 8.90 3.77 5.13
CA SER A 328 9.79 3.12 6.11
C SER A 328 10.54 1.89 5.57
N CYS A 329 10.22 1.39 4.38
CA CYS A 329 10.70 0.08 3.93
C CYS A 329 11.32 0.09 2.51
N ASN A 330 12.61 -0.21 2.40
CA ASN A 330 13.35 -0.27 1.12
C ASN A 330 13.41 -1.67 0.48
N LYS A 331 12.73 -2.67 1.05
CA LYS A 331 12.76 -4.05 0.52
C LYS A 331 11.84 -4.16 -0.71
N GLN A 332 12.37 -4.66 -1.82
CA GLN A 332 11.65 -4.75 -3.11
C GLN A 332 10.37 -5.60 -3.04
N GLU A 333 10.33 -6.64 -2.19
CA GLU A 333 9.13 -7.47 -1.99
C GLU A 333 7.96 -6.69 -1.38
N ASN A 334 8.25 -5.77 -0.45
CA ASN A 334 7.25 -4.91 0.18
C ASN A 334 6.66 -3.90 -0.81
N LEU A 335 7.51 -3.34 -1.68
CA LEU A 335 7.07 -2.43 -2.74
C LEU A 335 6.14 -3.12 -3.76
N ARG A 336 6.40 -4.41 -4.05
CA ARG A 336 5.50 -5.22 -4.88
C ARG A 336 4.11 -5.36 -4.25
N HIS A 337 4.05 -5.71 -2.95
CA HIS A 337 2.77 -5.83 -2.25
C HIS A 337 2.02 -4.51 -2.15
N ALA A 338 2.73 -3.39 -1.98
CA ALA A 338 2.13 -2.06 -2.02
C ALA A 338 1.53 -1.74 -3.40
N SER A 339 2.23 -2.07 -4.49
CA SER A 339 1.70 -1.92 -5.86
C SER A 339 0.45 -2.78 -6.07
N GLU A 340 0.48 -4.06 -5.67
CA GLU A 340 -0.65 -4.99 -5.77
C GLU A 340 -1.88 -4.47 -5.01
N PHE A 341 -1.68 -3.88 -3.83
CA PHE A 341 -2.74 -3.23 -3.07
C PHE A 341 -3.32 -2.02 -3.82
N LEU A 342 -2.48 -1.10 -4.28
CA LEU A 342 -2.94 0.13 -4.95
C LEU A 342 -3.67 -0.14 -6.26
N GLU A 343 -3.23 -1.16 -7.01
CA GLU A 343 -3.90 -1.65 -8.22
C GLU A 343 -5.34 -2.12 -7.96
N LYS A 344 -5.66 -2.58 -6.75
CA LYS A 344 -7.01 -2.97 -6.34
C LYS A 344 -7.77 -1.83 -5.68
N PHE A 345 -7.08 -1.03 -4.87
CA PHE A 345 -7.64 0.08 -4.12
C PHE A 345 -8.28 1.13 -5.03
N PHE A 346 -7.57 1.61 -6.05
CA PHE A 346 -8.08 2.66 -6.94
C PHE A 346 -9.33 2.19 -7.71
N PRO A 347 -9.38 1.02 -8.37
CA PRO A 347 -10.60 0.54 -9.02
C PRO A 347 -11.80 0.43 -8.07
N VAL A 348 -11.57 -0.06 -6.84
CA VAL A 348 -12.62 -0.11 -5.81
C VAL A 348 -13.12 1.30 -5.52
N MET A 349 -12.21 2.23 -5.23
CA MET A 349 -12.52 3.64 -4.98
C MET A 349 -13.33 4.30 -6.11
N LEU A 350 -12.92 4.08 -7.37
CA LEU A 350 -13.59 4.61 -8.57
C LEU A 350 -15.01 4.04 -8.74
N SER A 351 -15.25 2.82 -8.26
CA SER A 351 -16.54 2.13 -8.37
C SER A 351 -17.50 2.40 -7.22
N THR A 352 -16.98 2.74 -6.03
CA THR A 352 -17.77 2.86 -4.79
C THR A 352 -18.05 4.30 -4.37
N ILE A 353 -17.14 5.24 -4.66
CA ILE A 353 -17.30 6.65 -4.27
C ILE A 353 -18.08 7.42 -5.34
N ASP A 354 -19.00 8.28 -4.91
CA ASP A 354 -19.71 9.20 -5.82
C ASP A 354 -18.70 10.06 -6.58
N ARG A 355 -18.84 10.13 -7.90
CA ARG A 355 -17.96 10.86 -8.80
C ARG A 355 -17.76 12.33 -8.40
N LYS A 356 -18.78 12.98 -7.84
CA LYS A 356 -18.70 14.39 -7.41
C LYS A 356 -17.75 14.59 -6.22
N ILE A 357 -17.57 13.56 -5.40
CA ILE A 357 -16.76 13.61 -4.17
C ILE A 357 -15.38 12.99 -4.41
N LEU A 358 -15.30 12.02 -5.33
CA LEU A 358 -14.09 11.27 -5.66
C LEU A 358 -12.86 12.15 -5.96
N VAL A 359 -13.02 13.22 -6.75
CA VAL A 359 -11.91 14.13 -7.07
C VAL A 359 -11.36 14.80 -5.80
N ALA A 360 -12.24 15.25 -4.90
CA ALA A 360 -11.84 15.90 -3.66
C ALA A 360 -11.05 14.93 -2.76
N GLU A 361 -11.47 13.66 -2.69
CA GLU A 361 -10.77 12.63 -1.90
C GLU A 361 -9.40 12.28 -2.48
N ILE A 362 -9.27 12.16 -3.80
CA ILE A 362 -7.97 11.96 -4.45
C ILE A 362 -7.04 13.14 -4.17
N VAL A 363 -7.53 14.38 -4.32
CA VAL A 363 -6.73 15.58 -4.01
C VAL A 363 -6.32 15.59 -2.54
N LYS A 364 -7.23 15.25 -1.62
CA LYS A 364 -6.95 15.17 -0.18
C LYS A 364 -5.86 14.14 0.13
N LEU A 365 -5.92 12.97 -0.51
CA LEU A 365 -4.93 11.91 -0.38
C LEU A 365 -3.53 12.39 -0.81
N PHE A 366 -3.42 12.98 -2.01
CA PHE A 366 -2.14 13.49 -2.50
C PHE A 366 -1.62 14.67 -1.66
N LYS A 367 -2.50 15.58 -1.22
CA LYS A 367 -2.13 16.68 -0.32
C LYS A 367 -1.62 16.18 1.04
N LYS A 368 -2.12 15.06 1.56
CA LYS A 368 -1.63 14.51 2.83
C LYS A 368 -0.20 13.97 2.71
N HIS A 369 0.17 13.42 1.55
CA HIS A 369 1.48 12.79 1.34
C HIS A 369 2.46 13.61 0.49
N HIS A 370 2.12 14.84 0.08
CA HIS A 370 2.94 15.60 -0.86
C HIS A 370 4.40 15.86 -0.41
N TYR A 371 4.67 15.84 0.90
CA TYR A 371 6.03 15.96 1.45
C TYR A 371 6.83 14.64 1.36
N GLU A 372 6.16 13.51 1.19
CA GLU A 372 6.76 12.18 1.02
C GLU A 372 6.86 11.84 -0.47
N ALA A 373 7.92 12.32 -1.11
CA ALA A 373 8.15 12.17 -2.55
C ALA A 373 8.07 10.71 -3.01
N PHE A 374 8.56 9.76 -2.21
CA PHE A 374 8.58 8.33 -2.54
C PHE A 374 7.18 7.71 -2.50
N ALA A 375 6.44 7.84 -1.38
CA ALA A 375 5.08 7.33 -1.26
C ALA A 375 4.13 7.99 -2.28
N SER A 376 4.22 9.30 -2.46
CA SER A 376 3.45 10.04 -3.48
C SER A 376 3.73 9.54 -4.90
N SER A 377 4.95 9.07 -5.18
CA SER A 377 5.30 8.49 -6.47
C SER A 377 4.63 7.14 -6.72
N PHE A 378 4.54 6.28 -5.71
CA PHE A 378 3.80 5.01 -5.79
C PHE A 378 2.30 5.23 -6.01
N LEU A 379 1.71 6.18 -5.29
CA LEU A 379 0.31 6.57 -5.48
C LEU A 379 0.06 7.06 -6.90
N MET A 380 0.91 7.97 -7.41
CA MET A 380 0.75 8.54 -8.74
C MET A 380 0.94 7.49 -9.84
N MET A 381 1.97 6.63 -9.74
CA MET A 381 2.22 5.55 -10.69
C MET A 381 1.02 4.61 -10.80
N SER A 382 0.46 4.20 -9.65
CA SER A 382 -0.70 3.32 -9.60
C SER A 382 -1.97 4.00 -10.09
N PHE A 383 -2.18 5.28 -9.76
CA PHE A 383 -3.34 6.04 -10.21
C PHE A 383 -3.33 6.23 -11.74
N ILE A 384 -2.20 6.66 -12.32
CA ILE A 384 -2.04 6.75 -13.78
C ILE A 384 -2.32 5.38 -14.41
N HIS A 385 -1.73 4.33 -13.86
CA HIS A 385 -1.90 2.99 -14.40
C HIS A 385 -3.37 2.57 -14.44
N VAL A 386 -4.12 2.80 -13.36
CA VAL A 386 -5.53 2.43 -13.29
C VAL A 386 -6.35 3.23 -14.30
N LEU A 387 -6.17 4.55 -14.42
CA LEU A 387 -6.89 5.36 -15.41
C LEU A 387 -6.64 4.89 -16.84
N VAL A 388 -5.38 4.62 -17.19
CA VAL A 388 -5.00 4.14 -18.53
C VAL A 388 -5.49 2.70 -18.75
N ASN A 389 -5.40 1.84 -17.74
CA ASN A 389 -5.75 0.44 -17.87
C ASN A 389 -7.28 0.22 -17.95
N SER A 390 -8.06 0.99 -17.19
CA SER A 390 -9.52 1.01 -17.22
C SER A 390 -10.10 1.72 -18.45
N ASN A 391 -9.28 2.52 -19.16
CA ASN A 391 -9.74 3.41 -20.23
C ASN A 391 -10.75 4.43 -19.69
N GLU A 392 -10.40 5.06 -18.56
CA GLU A 392 -11.26 6.00 -17.85
C GLU A 392 -11.62 7.21 -18.72
N ALA A 393 -12.91 7.48 -18.89
CA ALA A 393 -13.43 8.55 -19.73
C ALA A 393 -13.73 9.83 -18.93
N ASN A 394 -13.71 9.77 -17.60
CA ASN A 394 -14.00 10.92 -16.75
C ASN A 394 -12.90 11.99 -16.83
N LEU A 395 -13.23 13.11 -17.48
CA LEU A 395 -12.33 14.24 -17.67
C LEU A 395 -11.92 14.92 -16.36
N ASP A 396 -12.75 14.89 -15.31
CA ASP A 396 -12.43 15.53 -14.03
C ASP A 396 -11.29 14.80 -13.30
N LEU A 397 -11.20 13.47 -13.46
CA LEU A 397 -10.10 12.67 -12.92
C LEU A 397 -8.80 12.95 -13.65
N TRP A 398 -8.85 13.05 -14.98
CA TRP A 398 -7.71 13.46 -15.79
C TRP A 398 -7.27 14.89 -15.46
N LYS A 399 -8.21 15.80 -15.26
CA LYS A 399 -7.92 17.17 -14.84
C LYS A 399 -7.22 17.22 -13.47
N CYS A 400 -7.74 16.47 -12.50
CA CYS A 400 -7.11 16.32 -11.19
C CYS A 400 -5.66 15.79 -11.31
N LEU A 401 -5.45 14.74 -12.10
CA LEU A 401 -4.12 14.19 -12.36
C LEU A 401 -3.18 15.24 -12.95
N THR A 402 -3.66 15.99 -13.94
CA THR A 402 -2.85 17.01 -14.60
C THR A 402 -2.50 18.19 -13.69
N GLU A 403 -3.40 18.60 -12.79
CA GLU A 403 -3.15 19.63 -11.77
C GLU A 403 -2.08 19.18 -10.77
N LEU A 404 -2.10 17.90 -10.36
CA LEU A 404 -1.08 17.31 -9.49
C LEU A 404 0.30 17.27 -10.19
N VAL A 405 0.33 16.93 -11.48
CA VAL A 405 1.57 16.89 -12.28
C VAL A 405 2.16 18.28 -12.48
N THR A 406 1.34 19.31 -12.74
CA THR A 406 1.86 20.67 -12.93
C THR A 406 2.50 21.24 -11.68
N THR A 407 1.92 20.92 -10.51
CA THR A 407 2.32 21.51 -9.23
C THR A 407 3.53 20.83 -8.58
N SER A 408 3.94 19.65 -9.06
CA SER A 408 5.04 18.88 -8.45
C SER A 408 5.98 18.26 -9.50
N ASP A 409 7.26 18.62 -9.42
CA ASP A 409 8.31 18.11 -10.31
C ASP A 409 8.51 16.59 -10.16
N VAL A 410 8.35 16.06 -8.93
CA VAL A 410 8.40 14.62 -8.67
C VAL A 410 7.24 13.90 -9.35
N LEU A 411 6.01 14.41 -9.22
CA LEU A 411 4.82 13.78 -9.83
C LEU A 411 4.85 13.87 -11.35
N SER A 412 5.37 14.98 -11.89
CA SER A 412 5.69 15.14 -13.30
C SER A 412 6.69 14.10 -13.78
N ALA A 413 7.76 13.87 -13.01
CA ALA A 413 8.75 12.84 -13.32
C ALA A 413 8.16 11.41 -13.31
N VAL A 414 7.23 11.11 -12.39
CA VAL A 414 6.48 9.85 -12.38
C VAL A 414 5.63 9.70 -13.64
N ALA A 415 4.94 10.76 -14.06
CA ALA A 415 4.15 10.75 -15.29
C ALA A 415 5.04 10.56 -16.54
N CYS A 416 6.22 11.19 -16.60
CA CYS A 416 7.22 10.93 -17.64
C CYS A 416 7.67 9.47 -17.66
N ARG A 417 7.92 8.87 -16.48
CA ARG A 417 8.33 7.47 -16.36
C ARG A 417 7.24 6.52 -16.87
N TYR A 418 5.98 6.80 -16.55
CA TYR A 418 4.86 6.04 -17.10
C TYR A 418 4.70 6.25 -18.62
N ALA A 419 4.95 7.47 -19.12
CA ALA A 419 4.95 7.78 -20.55
C ALA A 419 6.04 6.98 -21.31
N GLN A 420 7.23 6.85 -20.72
CA GLN A 420 8.29 5.98 -21.23
C GLN A 420 7.84 4.51 -21.26
N TYR A 421 7.17 4.03 -20.22
CA TYR A 421 6.59 2.68 -20.21
C TYR A 421 5.59 2.44 -21.34
N LEU A 422 4.70 3.41 -21.58
CA LEU A 422 3.76 3.35 -22.71
C LEU A 422 4.48 3.33 -24.06
N ALA A 423 5.59 4.07 -24.22
CA ALA A 423 6.39 4.05 -25.45
C ALA A 423 7.01 2.67 -25.71
N VAL A 424 7.49 1.98 -24.68
CA VAL A 424 8.06 0.63 -24.78
C VAL A 424 6.97 -0.40 -25.10
N ILE A 425 5.81 -0.35 -24.45
CA ILE A 425 4.68 -1.24 -24.77
C ILE A 425 4.17 -1.04 -26.20
N CYS A 426 4.30 0.18 -26.75
CA CYS A 426 3.93 0.47 -28.12
C CYS A 426 4.92 -0.08 -29.15
N PHE A 427 6.18 -0.32 -28.78
CA PHE A 427 7.24 -0.75 -29.71
C PHE A 427 6.88 -2.01 -30.53
N PRO A 428 6.29 -3.09 -29.98
CA PRO A 428 5.86 -4.24 -30.78
C PRO A 428 4.87 -3.92 -31.91
N LEU A 429 4.16 -2.78 -31.85
CA LEU A 429 3.24 -2.35 -32.90
C LEU A 429 3.95 -1.62 -34.06
N THR A 430 5.18 -1.16 -33.85
CA THR A 430 5.97 -0.44 -34.88
C THR A 430 6.67 -1.38 -35.84
N VAL A 431 6.75 -2.68 -35.54
CA VAL A 431 7.46 -3.68 -36.36
C VAL A 431 6.47 -4.62 -37.03
N GLU A 432 6.70 -4.92 -38.32
CA GLU A 432 5.84 -5.83 -39.11
C GLU A 432 6.22 -7.32 -38.95
N GLU A 433 7.36 -7.59 -38.31
CA GLU A 433 7.90 -8.94 -38.14
C GLU A 433 7.30 -9.69 -36.93
N ASN A 434 7.41 -11.02 -36.96
CA ASN A 434 7.11 -11.86 -35.81
C ASN A 434 8.08 -11.55 -34.65
N LEU A 435 7.56 -11.40 -33.44
CA LEU A 435 8.33 -11.04 -32.25
C LEU A 435 9.47 -12.00 -31.92
N GLU A 436 9.32 -13.30 -32.17
CA GLU A 436 10.41 -14.27 -31.93
C GLU A 436 11.56 -14.04 -32.92
N ARG A 437 11.24 -13.70 -34.17
CA ARG A 437 12.25 -13.33 -35.17
C ARG A 437 12.95 -12.03 -34.81
N ILE A 438 12.24 -11.06 -34.21
CA ILE A 438 12.84 -9.82 -33.69
C ILE A 438 13.88 -10.15 -32.61
N LYS A 439 13.57 -11.05 -31.68
CA LYS A 439 14.50 -11.50 -30.63
C LYS A 439 15.74 -12.18 -31.23
N ASP A 440 15.56 -13.02 -32.24
CA ASP A 440 16.67 -13.71 -32.93
C ASP A 440 17.61 -12.72 -33.64
N ILE A 441 17.05 -11.74 -34.37
CA ILE A 441 17.84 -10.71 -35.06
C ILE A 441 18.59 -9.84 -34.03
N ALA A 442 17.94 -9.48 -32.93
CA ALA A 442 18.57 -8.71 -31.86
C ALA A 442 19.73 -9.49 -31.21
N LEU A 443 19.54 -10.78 -30.93
CA LEU A 443 20.59 -11.64 -30.36
C LEU A 443 21.80 -11.76 -31.28
N ASN A 444 21.57 -11.92 -32.59
CA ASN A 444 22.65 -11.98 -33.58
C ASN A 444 23.38 -10.64 -33.70
N THR A 445 22.66 -9.53 -33.63
CA THR A 445 23.24 -8.17 -33.64
C THR A 445 24.09 -7.94 -32.40
N TYR A 446 23.61 -8.34 -31.22
CA TYR A 446 24.36 -8.29 -29.98
C TYR A 446 25.64 -9.13 -30.02
N ARG A 447 25.55 -10.38 -30.50
CA ARG A 447 26.72 -11.26 -30.69
C ARG A 447 27.73 -10.67 -31.68
N ARG A 448 27.27 -9.99 -32.73
CA ARG A 448 28.14 -9.27 -33.67
C ARG A 448 28.85 -8.12 -32.98
N LYS A 449 28.15 -7.28 -32.21
CA LYS A 449 28.73 -6.20 -31.41
C LYS A 449 29.83 -6.72 -30.47
N GLN A 450 29.57 -7.79 -29.73
CA GLN A 450 30.58 -8.39 -28.84
C GLN A 450 31.87 -8.78 -29.59
N ARG A 451 31.77 -9.17 -30.87
CA ARG A 451 32.92 -9.51 -31.72
C ARG A 451 33.60 -8.27 -32.30
N THR A 452 32.84 -7.27 -32.77
CA THR A 452 33.39 -6.10 -33.48
C THR A 452 33.78 -4.95 -32.55
N ARG A 453 33.23 -4.90 -31.33
CA ARG A 453 33.36 -3.80 -30.35
C ARG A 453 32.99 -2.42 -30.90
N GLN A 454 32.21 -2.37 -31.98
CA GLN A 454 31.69 -1.13 -32.55
C GLN A 454 30.34 -0.81 -31.92
N GLU A 455 30.22 0.39 -31.36
CA GLU A 455 28.96 0.87 -30.78
C GLU A 455 28.06 1.45 -31.88
N CYS A 456 26.77 1.13 -31.79
CA CYS A 456 25.71 1.64 -32.65
C CYS A 456 24.57 2.22 -31.81
N SER A 457 23.79 3.14 -32.38
CA SER A 457 22.70 3.84 -31.68
C SER A 457 21.58 2.92 -31.16
N TYR A 458 21.40 1.75 -31.79
CA TYR A 458 20.36 0.79 -31.45
C TYR A 458 20.82 -0.32 -30.50
N ASP A 459 22.08 -0.29 -30.04
CA ASP A 459 22.65 -1.39 -29.25
C ASP A 459 21.93 -1.63 -27.93
N ILE A 460 21.62 -0.56 -27.19
CA ILE A 460 20.93 -0.65 -25.89
C ILE A 460 19.57 -1.35 -26.05
N LEU A 461 18.87 -1.07 -27.15
CA LEU A 461 17.60 -1.71 -27.45
C LEU A 461 17.80 -3.18 -27.83
N MET A 462 18.78 -3.50 -28.69
CA MET A 462 19.05 -4.87 -29.14
C MET A 462 19.51 -5.77 -27.99
N GLU A 463 20.33 -5.24 -27.09
CA GLU A 463 20.83 -5.92 -25.89
C GLU A 463 19.71 -6.36 -24.94
N ASN A 464 18.61 -5.62 -24.94
CA ASN A 464 17.50 -5.79 -24.00
C ASN A 464 16.19 -6.15 -24.70
N MET A 465 16.24 -6.60 -25.96
CA MET A 465 15.05 -6.82 -26.79
C MET A 465 14.06 -7.82 -26.17
N SER A 466 14.57 -8.86 -25.51
CA SER A 466 13.72 -9.82 -24.80
C SER A 466 12.93 -9.14 -23.68
N ASP A 467 13.57 -8.28 -22.89
CA ASP A 467 12.89 -7.55 -21.81
C ASP A 467 11.91 -6.51 -22.38
N VAL A 468 12.25 -5.82 -23.48
CA VAL A 468 11.34 -4.89 -24.17
C VAL A 468 10.02 -5.57 -24.58
N ILE A 469 10.10 -6.83 -25.05
CA ILE A 469 8.93 -7.57 -25.55
C ILE A 469 8.18 -8.27 -24.42
N ASP A 470 8.90 -8.95 -23.52
CA ASP A 470 8.32 -9.87 -22.54
C ASP A 470 8.08 -9.19 -21.18
N LYS A 471 8.88 -8.17 -20.83
CA LYS A 471 8.92 -7.50 -19.52
C LYS A 471 9.19 -5.98 -19.61
N PRO A 472 8.34 -5.22 -20.32
CA PRO A 472 8.61 -3.81 -20.62
C PRO A 472 8.74 -2.93 -19.36
N ASP A 473 8.07 -3.30 -18.27
CA ASP A 473 8.16 -2.64 -16.96
C ASP A 473 9.56 -2.79 -16.33
N GLU A 474 10.14 -4.00 -16.37
CA GLU A 474 11.49 -4.24 -15.89
C GLU A 474 12.53 -3.49 -16.75
N TYR A 475 12.34 -3.48 -18.08
CA TYR A 475 13.23 -2.75 -19.00
C TYR A 475 13.26 -1.25 -18.68
N VAL A 476 12.09 -0.62 -18.56
CA VAL A 476 11.99 0.82 -18.27
C VAL A 476 12.61 1.16 -16.92
N ARG A 477 12.40 0.30 -15.92
CA ARG A 477 12.93 0.52 -14.57
C ARG A 477 14.46 0.39 -14.49
N LYS A 478 15.04 -0.58 -15.21
CA LYS A 478 16.47 -0.91 -15.10
C LYS A 478 17.34 -0.13 -16.10
N ASN A 479 16.84 0.09 -17.31
CA ASN A 479 17.69 0.46 -18.45
C ASN A 479 17.35 1.81 -19.07
N VAL A 480 16.17 2.37 -18.78
CA VAL A 480 15.76 3.67 -19.33
C VAL A 480 16.05 4.77 -18.31
N LEU A 481 16.69 5.84 -18.77
CA LEU A 481 16.92 7.05 -17.98
C LEU A 481 15.89 8.13 -18.34
N MET A 482 15.68 9.08 -17.45
CA MET A 482 14.80 10.22 -17.72
C MET A 482 15.42 11.14 -18.77
N SER A 483 14.71 11.29 -19.88
CA SER A 483 15.17 12.11 -21.00
C SER A 483 14.95 13.61 -20.78
N TRP A 484 13.97 13.97 -19.94
CA TRP A 484 13.73 15.36 -19.55
C TRP A 484 14.76 15.80 -18.51
N GLU A 485 15.60 16.77 -18.87
CA GLU A 485 16.77 17.17 -18.07
C GLU A 485 16.41 17.58 -16.65
N ALA A 486 15.32 18.35 -16.48
CA ALA A 486 14.88 18.84 -15.18
C ALA A 486 14.45 17.72 -14.20
N HIS A 487 14.24 16.50 -14.68
CA HIS A 487 13.78 15.36 -13.85
C HIS A 487 14.86 14.30 -13.63
N ARG A 488 16.07 14.45 -14.20
CA ARG A 488 17.14 13.44 -14.10
C ARG A 488 17.56 13.13 -12.67
N GLU A 489 17.45 14.11 -11.77
CA GLU A 489 17.82 13.92 -10.36
C GLU A 489 16.95 12.88 -9.62
N PHE A 490 15.76 12.57 -10.14
CA PHE A 490 14.84 11.61 -9.53
C PHE A 490 15.12 10.14 -9.90
N ASP A 491 16.00 9.89 -10.89
CA ASP A 491 16.20 8.55 -11.43
C ASP A 491 16.67 7.53 -10.40
N GLU A 492 17.78 7.81 -9.73
CA GLU A 492 18.38 6.87 -8.78
C GLU A 492 17.55 6.70 -7.51
N LYS A 493 17.00 7.81 -6.99
CA LYS A 493 16.36 7.83 -5.66
C LYS A 493 14.89 7.40 -5.68
N ILE A 494 14.17 7.70 -6.76
CA ILE A 494 12.71 7.54 -6.82
C ILE A 494 12.31 6.61 -7.95
N MET A 495 12.82 6.80 -9.17
CA MET A 495 12.31 6.08 -10.34
C MET A 495 12.78 4.63 -10.45
N LYS A 496 14.04 4.32 -10.10
CA LYS A 496 14.55 2.94 -10.15
C LYS A 496 13.87 1.98 -9.16
N PRO A 497 13.55 2.39 -7.91
CA PRO A 497 12.79 1.54 -6.99
C PRO A 497 11.30 1.46 -7.32
N LEU A 498 10.75 2.44 -8.04
CA LEU A 498 9.33 2.51 -8.37
C LEU A 498 8.92 1.33 -9.26
N THR A 499 7.94 0.57 -8.78
CA THR A 499 7.39 -0.57 -9.51
C THR A 499 6.33 -0.08 -10.49
N ILE A 500 6.37 -0.54 -11.74
CA ILE A 500 5.38 -0.18 -12.76
C ILE A 500 4.44 -1.38 -12.93
N PRO A 501 3.14 -1.25 -12.63
CA PRO A 501 2.16 -2.31 -12.85
C PRO A 501 2.16 -2.83 -14.30
N ALA A 502 2.14 -4.16 -14.47
CA ALA A 502 2.17 -4.78 -15.77
C ALA A 502 0.82 -4.62 -16.52
N PHE A 503 0.88 -4.29 -17.81
CA PHE A 503 -0.30 -4.09 -18.63
C PHE A 503 -0.98 -5.42 -19.00
N GLN A 504 -2.21 -5.64 -18.53
CA GLN A 504 -2.88 -6.94 -18.63
C GLN A 504 -3.72 -7.17 -19.92
N LYS A 505 -3.77 -6.22 -20.87
CA LYS A 505 -4.75 -6.25 -21.99
C LYS A 505 -4.17 -6.52 -23.38
N LYS A 506 -5.06 -6.96 -24.30
CA LYS A 506 -4.79 -7.23 -25.72
C LYS A 506 -4.16 -6.02 -26.43
N ARG A 507 -3.15 -6.29 -27.27
CA ARG A 507 -2.38 -5.27 -27.99
C ARG A 507 -3.19 -4.31 -28.87
N SER A 508 -4.38 -4.72 -29.31
CA SER A 508 -5.25 -3.93 -30.20
C SER A 508 -5.80 -2.64 -29.59
N GLN A 509 -5.75 -2.46 -28.26
CA GLN A 509 -6.27 -1.26 -27.58
C GLN A 509 -5.17 -0.31 -27.07
N ILE A 510 -3.89 -0.64 -27.27
CA ILE A 510 -2.77 0.12 -26.72
C ILE A 510 -2.76 1.56 -27.26
N LEU A 511 -2.95 1.74 -28.57
CA LEU A 511 -2.89 3.07 -29.22
C LEU A 511 -3.96 4.02 -28.70
N GLN A 512 -5.21 3.56 -28.57
CA GLN A 512 -6.30 4.37 -28.04
C GLN A 512 -5.98 4.89 -26.63
N LYS A 513 -5.37 4.06 -25.80
CA LYS A 513 -5.01 4.40 -24.43
C LYS A 513 -3.82 5.35 -24.33
N ILE A 514 -2.83 5.18 -25.22
CA ILE A 514 -1.73 6.13 -25.38
C ILE A 514 -2.28 7.50 -25.79
N GLU A 515 -3.17 7.53 -26.79
CA GLU A 515 -3.82 8.76 -27.23
C GLU A 515 -4.59 9.44 -26.09
N LEU A 516 -5.38 8.68 -25.32
CA LEU A 516 -6.08 9.19 -24.14
C LEU A 516 -5.11 9.82 -23.12
N PHE A 517 -4.03 9.10 -22.77
CA PHE A 517 -3.01 9.58 -21.85
C PHE A 517 -2.32 10.86 -22.35
N LEU A 518 -1.84 10.87 -23.60
CA LEU A 518 -1.14 12.04 -24.17
C LEU A 518 -2.07 13.23 -24.35
N ASN A 519 -3.35 13.01 -24.69
CA ASN A 519 -4.35 14.07 -24.82
C ASN A 519 -4.68 14.72 -23.48
N ALA A 520 -4.65 13.97 -22.37
CA ALA A 520 -4.82 14.53 -21.05
C ALA A 520 -3.78 15.62 -20.76
N PHE A 521 -2.55 15.48 -21.26
CA PHE A 521 -1.48 16.46 -21.07
C PHE A 521 -1.48 17.61 -22.09
N ALA A 522 -2.34 17.60 -23.11
CA ALA A 522 -2.36 18.61 -24.17
C ALA A 522 -2.79 20.02 -23.70
N PHE A 523 -3.24 20.16 -22.46
CA PHE A 523 -3.61 21.43 -21.82
C PHE A 523 -2.41 22.32 -21.49
N TYR A 524 -1.16 21.82 -21.56
CA TYR A 524 0.04 22.62 -21.32
C TYR A 524 0.03 23.95 -22.11
N ARG A 525 -0.62 23.94 -23.29
CA ARG A 525 -0.77 25.10 -24.18
C ARG A 525 -1.55 26.27 -23.58
N THR A 526 -2.42 25.99 -22.62
CA THR A 526 -3.26 26.98 -21.93
C THR A 526 -2.72 27.34 -20.56
N THR A 527 -1.58 26.78 -20.15
CA THR A 527 -0.96 27.04 -18.85
C THR A 527 -0.14 28.32 -18.91
N GLU A 528 -0.32 29.22 -17.94
CA GLU A 528 0.35 30.53 -17.94
C GLU A 528 1.80 30.46 -17.41
N ALA A 529 2.02 29.71 -16.33
CA ALA A 529 3.32 29.63 -15.68
C ALA A 529 4.28 28.73 -16.48
N ALA A 530 5.46 29.26 -16.82
CA ALA A 530 6.46 28.53 -17.62
C ALA A 530 6.97 27.23 -16.95
N LYS A 531 6.96 27.17 -15.61
CA LYS A 531 7.30 25.93 -14.87
C LYS A 531 6.22 24.87 -15.10
N ASP A 532 4.99 25.22 -14.82
CA ASP A 532 3.83 24.33 -14.92
C ASP A 532 3.63 23.84 -16.37
N MET A 533 3.85 24.74 -17.34
CA MET A 533 3.83 24.39 -18.77
C MET A 533 4.88 23.33 -19.11
N ARG A 534 6.11 23.49 -18.61
CA ARG A 534 7.20 22.51 -18.80
C ARG A 534 6.86 21.17 -18.14
N ASN A 535 6.31 21.18 -16.92
CA ASN A 535 5.88 19.97 -16.23
C ASN A 535 4.75 19.25 -16.98
N ALA A 536 3.75 19.97 -17.46
CA ALA A 536 2.67 19.39 -18.25
C ALA A 536 3.13 18.83 -19.60
N PHE A 537 4.15 19.44 -20.23
CA PHE A 537 4.69 18.96 -21.51
C PHE A 537 5.66 17.78 -21.37
N ALA A 538 6.35 17.65 -20.23
CA ALA A 538 7.39 16.65 -20.05
C ALA A 538 6.93 15.19 -20.30
N PRO A 539 5.72 14.74 -19.92
CA PRO A 539 5.23 13.40 -20.26
C PRO A 539 5.09 13.17 -21.78
N ILE A 540 4.62 14.18 -22.52
CA ILE A 540 4.51 14.11 -23.99
C ILE A 540 5.89 13.97 -24.61
N TYR A 541 6.85 14.78 -24.16
CA TYR A 541 8.24 14.70 -24.59
C TYR A 541 8.85 13.33 -24.30
N SER A 542 8.74 12.84 -23.06
CA SER A 542 9.34 11.57 -22.63
C SER A 542 8.78 10.37 -23.39
N PHE A 543 7.49 10.38 -23.72
CA PHE A 543 6.91 9.40 -24.63
C PHE A 543 7.57 9.46 -26.02
N CYS A 544 7.57 10.65 -26.64
CA CYS A 544 8.03 10.82 -28.01
C CYS A 544 9.52 10.49 -28.16
N ASP A 545 10.36 10.96 -27.23
CA ASP A 545 11.81 10.72 -27.27
C ASP A 545 12.15 9.22 -27.18
N LEU A 546 11.56 8.50 -26.23
CA LEU A 546 11.82 7.08 -26.09
C LEU A 546 11.20 6.27 -27.24
N PHE A 547 10.02 6.66 -27.71
CA PHE A 547 9.38 6.02 -28.86
C PHE A 547 10.21 6.17 -30.15
N ILE A 548 10.75 7.37 -30.41
CA ILE A 548 11.65 7.62 -31.54
C ILE A 548 12.94 6.83 -31.38
N THR A 549 13.53 6.81 -30.18
CA THR A 549 14.75 6.05 -29.91
C THR A 549 14.56 4.55 -30.11
N ASN A 550 13.44 3.99 -29.65
CA ASN A 550 13.13 2.57 -29.84
C ASN A 550 12.84 2.20 -31.30
N ARG A 551 12.51 3.17 -32.15
CA ARG A 551 12.32 2.94 -33.59
C ARG A 551 13.65 2.76 -34.33
N ASP A 552 14.75 3.27 -33.80
CA ASP A 552 16.05 3.11 -34.43
C ASP A 552 16.47 1.64 -34.33
N LEU A 553 16.31 0.90 -35.44
CA LEU A 553 16.56 -0.53 -35.55
C LEU A 553 17.64 -0.79 -36.61
N PRO A 554 18.43 -1.88 -36.50
CA PRO A 554 19.44 -2.21 -37.49
C PRO A 554 18.80 -2.54 -38.86
N PRO A 555 19.60 -2.49 -39.95
CA PRO A 555 19.13 -2.90 -41.27
C PRO A 555 18.59 -4.33 -41.27
N GLY A 556 17.39 -4.55 -41.83
CA GLY A 556 16.73 -5.85 -41.89
C GLY A 556 15.39 -5.91 -41.14
N PHE A 557 15.10 -4.92 -40.29
CA PHE A 557 13.78 -4.75 -39.69
C PHE A 557 12.81 -4.05 -40.65
N THR A 558 11.58 -4.56 -40.76
CA THR A 558 10.50 -3.88 -41.48
C THR A 558 9.64 -3.10 -40.49
N ILE A 559 9.66 -1.77 -40.59
CA ILE A 559 9.01 -0.85 -39.64
C ILE A 559 7.74 -0.26 -40.26
N LYS A 560 6.62 -0.35 -39.53
CA LYS A 560 5.40 0.43 -39.77
C LYS A 560 5.68 1.90 -39.51
N SER A 561 6.11 2.57 -40.57
CA SER A 561 6.65 3.92 -40.53
C SER A 561 5.57 4.97 -40.19
N THR A 562 4.29 4.68 -40.47
CA THR A 562 3.18 5.62 -40.25
C THR A 562 2.85 5.84 -38.78
N LEU A 563 3.10 4.86 -37.90
CA LEU A 563 2.69 4.95 -36.50
C LEU A 563 3.39 6.09 -35.75
N SER A 564 4.65 6.37 -36.09
CA SER A 564 5.39 7.51 -35.53
C SER A 564 4.85 8.86 -36.00
N LEU A 565 4.24 8.90 -37.19
CA LEU A 565 3.58 10.10 -37.70
C LEU A 565 2.26 10.32 -36.96
N GLU A 566 1.48 9.25 -36.78
CA GLU A 566 0.17 9.28 -36.15
C GLU A 566 0.24 9.73 -34.68
N VAL A 567 1.18 9.19 -33.89
CA VAL A 567 1.19 9.41 -32.43
C VAL A 567 2.01 10.65 -32.02
N CYS A 568 3.18 10.88 -32.63
CA CYS A 568 4.13 11.90 -32.17
C CYS A 568 4.06 13.20 -32.97
N MET A 569 4.02 13.12 -34.31
CA MET A 569 4.33 14.26 -35.17
C MET A 569 3.35 15.44 -35.00
N GLY A 570 2.04 15.17 -34.93
CA GLY A 570 1.04 16.22 -34.73
C GLY A 570 1.25 17.00 -33.44
N ARG A 571 1.61 16.32 -32.35
CA ARG A 571 1.86 16.93 -31.03
C ARG A 571 3.11 17.79 -31.04
N LEU A 572 4.18 17.29 -31.64
CA LEU A 572 5.43 18.02 -31.72
C LEU A 572 5.31 19.25 -32.63
N PHE A 573 4.57 19.18 -33.75
CA PHE A 573 4.32 20.37 -34.59
C PHE A 573 3.56 21.45 -33.84
N ILE A 574 2.51 21.06 -33.08
CA ILE A 574 1.76 21.99 -32.23
C ILE A 574 2.70 22.62 -31.19
N ALA A 575 3.61 21.85 -30.59
CA ALA A 575 4.57 22.36 -29.63
C ALA A 575 5.58 23.33 -30.25
N VAL A 576 6.08 23.09 -31.46
CA VAL A 576 7.02 24.01 -32.12
C VAL A 576 6.33 25.29 -32.59
N LEU A 577 5.21 25.15 -33.30
CA LEU A 577 4.54 26.28 -33.97
C LEU A 577 3.63 27.08 -33.04
N GLY A 578 3.10 26.46 -31.99
CA GLY A 578 2.05 27.01 -31.16
C GLY A 578 2.46 27.43 -29.75
N GLN A 579 3.74 27.32 -29.36
CA GLN A 579 4.18 27.60 -27.99
C GLN A 579 5.29 28.63 -27.94
N ASN A 580 5.21 29.53 -26.96
CA ASN A 580 6.20 30.60 -26.75
C ASN A 580 7.30 30.22 -25.77
N GLU A 581 7.13 29.15 -24.98
CA GLU A 581 8.16 28.70 -24.05
C GLU A 581 9.33 28.09 -24.84
N PRO A 582 10.55 28.67 -24.73
CA PRO A 582 11.67 28.30 -25.60
C PRO A 582 12.13 26.85 -25.42
N THR A 583 12.13 26.33 -24.19
CA THR A 583 12.58 24.96 -23.89
C THR A 583 11.75 23.93 -24.64
N ILE A 584 10.42 24.02 -24.53
CA ILE A 584 9.44 23.18 -25.20
C ILE A 584 9.60 23.27 -26.70
N ARG A 585 9.75 24.49 -27.24
CA ARG A 585 9.94 24.69 -28.69
C ARG A 585 11.23 24.00 -29.17
N LYS A 586 12.36 24.22 -28.48
CA LYS A 586 13.68 23.67 -28.84
C LYS A 586 13.66 22.14 -28.83
N VAL A 587 13.27 21.55 -27.70
CA VAL A 587 13.29 20.08 -27.54
C VAL A 587 12.29 19.38 -28.47
N SER A 588 11.12 19.99 -28.72
CA SER A 588 10.15 19.46 -29.70
C SER A 588 10.69 19.51 -31.12
N PHE A 589 11.39 20.59 -31.48
CA PHE A 589 12.02 20.73 -32.79
C PHE A 589 13.13 19.70 -32.98
N GLN A 590 13.96 19.47 -31.96
CA GLN A 590 15.01 18.45 -32.01
C GLN A 590 14.43 17.04 -32.21
N LEU A 591 13.33 16.69 -31.52
CA LEU A 591 12.63 15.42 -31.74
C LEU A 591 12.02 15.32 -33.15
N LEU A 592 11.41 16.39 -33.66
CA LEU A 592 10.90 16.43 -35.03
C LEU A 592 12.03 16.27 -36.06
N ALA A 593 13.14 16.97 -35.88
CA ALA A 593 14.29 16.87 -36.76
C ALA A 593 14.83 15.44 -36.81
N ARG A 594 14.96 14.77 -35.66
CA ARG A 594 15.33 13.34 -35.57
C ARG A 594 14.30 12.45 -36.30
N LEU A 595 13.02 12.72 -36.12
CA LEU A 595 11.95 11.97 -36.74
C LEU A 595 12.00 12.11 -38.28
N VAL A 596 12.02 13.34 -38.78
CA VAL A 596 11.98 13.69 -40.22
C VAL A 596 13.25 13.28 -40.96
N SER A 597 14.41 13.31 -40.29
CA SER A 597 15.69 12.89 -40.89
C SER A 597 15.73 11.39 -41.24
N CYS A 598 14.74 10.61 -40.82
CA CYS A 598 14.57 9.23 -41.25
C CYS A 598 14.02 9.19 -42.69
N GLY A 599 14.89 8.97 -43.67
CA GLY A 599 14.51 8.92 -45.09
C GLY A 599 13.37 7.96 -45.44
N ALA A 600 13.13 6.92 -44.62
CA ALA A 600 12.01 6.00 -44.78
C ALA A 600 10.63 6.66 -44.60
N LEU A 601 10.55 7.78 -43.87
CA LEU A 601 9.31 8.52 -43.63
C LEU A 601 8.95 9.48 -44.77
N LYS A 602 9.91 9.86 -45.61
CA LYS A 602 9.74 10.82 -46.71
C LYS A 602 8.55 10.48 -47.62
N LYS A 603 8.33 9.18 -47.89
CA LYS A 603 7.24 8.70 -48.78
C LYS A 603 5.83 8.88 -48.22
N PHE A 604 5.69 9.20 -46.93
CA PHE A 604 4.42 9.39 -46.25
C PHE A 604 4.11 10.88 -45.99
N PHE A 605 4.97 11.79 -46.42
CA PHE A 605 4.77 13.22 -46.18
C PHE A 605 3.92 13.78 -47.30
N ASP A 606 2.71 14.20 -46.95
CA ASP A 606 1.87 14.99 -47.83
C ASP A 606 2.29 16.48 -47.79
N ASN A 607 1.63 17.29 -48.62
CA ASN A 607 1.90 18.72 -48.68
C ASN A 607 1.64 19.42 -47.34
N GLU A 608 0.68 18.95 -46.53
CA GLU A 608 0.35 19.56 -45.25
C GLU A 608 1.48 19.36 -44.23
N ILE A 609 2.01 18.13 -44.12
CA ILE A 609 3.14 17.80 -43.26
C ILE A 609 4.39 18.56 -43.69
N LEU A 610 4.67 18.63 -45.00
CA LEU A 610 5.81 19.38 -45.53
C LEU A 610 5.71 20.87 -45.20
N CYS A 611 4.54 21.48 -45.37
CA CYS A 611 4.31 22.87 -44.99
C CYS A 611 4.57 23.11 -43.50
N LYS A 612 4.05 22.24 -42.61
CA LYS A 612 4.30 22.35 -41.16
C LYS A 612 5.78 22.19 -40.81
N TRP A 613 6.49 21.29 -41.51
CA TRP A 613 7.92 21.11 -41.33
C TRP A 613 8.73 22.34 -41.75
N TYR A 614 8.47 22.89 -42.94
CA TYR A 614 9.14 24.09 -43.42
C TYR A 614 8.85 25.31 -42.55
N LEU A 615 7.60 25.46 -42.08
CA LEU A 615 7.25 26.49 -41.09
C LEU A 615 8.00 26.30 -39.78
N SER A 616 8.19 25.06 -39.33
CA SER A 616 8.92 24.76 -38.10
C SER A 616 10.40 25.17 -38.24
N ILE A 617 11.05 24.80 -39.35
CA ILE A 617 12.43 25.19 -39.64
C ILE A 617 12.56 26.70 -39.76
N ALA A 618 11.68 27.35 -40.52
CA ALA A 618 11.65 28.81 -40.65
C ALA A 618 11.51 29.49 -39.29
N THR A 619 10.62 29.00 -38.43
CA THR A 619 10.39 29.50 -37.07
C THR A 619 11.67 29.47 -36.22
N MET A 620 12.46 28.39 -36.34
CA MET A 620 13.75 28.26 -35.63
C MET A 620 14.81 29.21 -36.20
N MET A 621 14.89 29.32 -37.53
CA MET A 621 15.88 30.15 -38.24
C MET A 621 15.67 31.66 -38.06
N ILE A 622 14.44 32.13 -37.84
CA ILE A 622 14.15 33.55 -37.58
C ILE A 622 14.24 33.94 -36.11
N HIS A 623 14.50 32.98 -35.22
CA HIS A 623 14.56 33.20 -33.79
C HIS A 623 15.78 34.08 -33.42
N GLU A 624 15.72 34.76 -32.25
CA GLU A 624 16.81 35.63 -31.81
C GLU A 624 18.00 34.86 -31.22
N SER A 625 17.72 33.73 -30.57
CA SER A 625 18.75 32.89 -29.93
C SER A 625 19.59 32.14 -30.98
N PRO A 626 20.94 32.25 -30.94
CA PRO A 626 21.84 31.55 -31.86
C PRO A 626 21.61 30.04 -31.89
N ASP A 627 21.39 29.41 -30.73
CA ASP A 627 21.10 27.98 -30.62
C ASP A 627 19.93 27.53 -31.50
N PHE A 628 18.85 28.33 -31.53
CA PHE A 628 17.67 28.02 -32.32
C PHE A 628 17.96 28.15 -33.81
N ILE A 629 18.71 29.20 -34.19
CA ILE A 629 19.13 29.43 -35.57
C ILE A 629 19.99 28.26 -36.05
N GLU A 630 20.96 27.82 -35.24
CA GLU A 630 21.85 26.72 -35.59
C GLU A 630 21.10 25.40 -35.80
N GLU A 631 20.18 25.05 -34.89
CA GLU A 631 19.33 23.87 -35.02
C GLU A 631 18.44 23.95 -36.27
N GLY A 632 17.83 25.13 -36.52
CA GLY A 632 17.01 25.40 -37.69
C GLY A 632 17.78 25.22 -38.99
N VAL A 633 18.98 25.80 -39.09
CA VAL A 633 19.83 25.66 -40.28
C VAL A 633 20.29 24.21 -40.46
N SER A 634 20.72 23.53 -39.39
CA SER A 634 21.11 22.11 -39.46
C SER A 634 19.99 21.25 -40.05
N ALA A 635 18.76 21.41 -39.56
CA ALA A 635 17.60 20.70 -40.08
C ALA A 635 17.25 21.10 -41.53
N ALA A 636 17.42 22.37 -41.90
CA ALA A 636 17.20 22.85 -43.27
C ALA A 636 18.18 22.17 -44.25
N LEU A 637 19.46 22.11 -43.89
CA LEU A 637 20.50 21.48 -44.70
C LEU A 637 20.20 20.00 -44.91
N VAL A 638 19.87 19.27 -43.83
CA VAL A 638 19.49 17.85 -43.90
C VAL A 638 18.25 17.65 -44.78
N THR A 639 17.26 18.54 -44.69
CA THR A 639 16.03 18.47 -45.48
C THR A 639 16.30 18.69 -46.97
N ILE A 640 17.19 19.63 -47.31
CA ILE A 640 17.60 19.88 -48.70
C ILE A 640 18.42 18.70 -49.24
N GLN A 641 19.38 18.19 -48.47
CA GLN A 641 20.23 17.06 -48.88
C GLN A 641 19.42 15.79 -49.14
N HIS A 642 18.38 15.53 -48.34
CA HIS A 642 17.47 14.41 -48.58
C HIS A 642 16.46 14.66 -49.72
N GLY A 643 16.46 15.85 -50.33
CA GLY A 643 15.65 16.20 -51.50
C GLY A 643 14.14 16.18 -51.23
N PHE A 644 13.69 16.74 -50.10
CA PHE A 644 12.27 16.89 -49.82
C PHE A 644 11.61 17.85 -50.82
N THR A 645 10.38 17.56 -51.26
CA THR A 645 9.69 18.36 -52.28
C THR A 645 9.52 19.81 -51.83
N GLY A 646 10.09 20.76 -52.57
CA GLY A 646 10.01 22.20 -52.24
C GLY A 646 10.99 22.68 -51.17
N SER A 647 11.97 21.87 -50.75
CA SER A 647 12.97 22.23 -49.73
C SER A 647 13.89 23.38 -50.16
N THR A 648 13.99 23.67 -51.47
CA THR A 648 14.78 24.78 -52.02
C THR A 648 14.28 26.15 -51.53
N THR A 649 13.03 26.24 -51.06
CA THR A 649 12.47 27.46 -50.44
C THR A 649 13.21 27.89 -49.17
N LEU A 650 13.97 26.99 -48.53
CA LEU A 650 14.76 27.30 -47.33
C LEU A 650 16.11 27.97 -47.65
N ILE A 651 16.60 27.86 -48.89
CA ILE A 651 17.93 28.35 -49.31
C ILE A 651 18.08 29.86 -49.10
N PRO A 652 17.13 30.72 -49.53
CA PRO A 652 17.26 32.17 -49.32
C PRO A 652 17.36 32.55 -47.84
N MET A 653 16.69 31.81 -46.95
CA MET A 653 16.76 32.04 -45.50
C MET A 653 18.16 31.73 -44.97
N ILE A 654 18.78 30.62 -45.39
CA ILE A 654 20.14 30.24 -45.00
C ILE A 654 21.15 31.29 -45.48
N LEU A 655 21.06 31.71 -46.74
CA LEU A 655 21.95 32.73 -47.31
C LEU A 655 21.84 34.05 -46.55
N ASN A 656 20.63 34.51 -46.25
CA ASN A 656 20.42 35.72 -45.46
C ASN A 656 21.02 35.62 -44.04
N LEU A 657 20.96 34.45 -43.39
CA LEU A 657 21.59 34.25 -42.08
C LEU A 657 23.12 34.30 -42.15
N ILE A 658 23.71 33.76 -43.22
CA ILE A 658 25.15 33.83 -43.50
C ILE A 658 25.59 35.26 -43.74
N GLU A 659 24.90 36.00 -44.62
CA GLU A 659 25.21 37.38 -44.95
C GLU A 659 25.17 38.30 -43.72
N ASN A 660 24.20 38.06 -42.83
CA ASN A 660 24.06 38.78 -41.57
C ASN A 660 24.95 38.24 -40.44
N LYS A 661 25.88 37.32 -40.72
CA LYS A 661 26.81 36.72 -39.74
C LYS A 661 26.12 36.09 -38.53
N LYS A 662 24.89 35.60 -38.69
CA LYS A 662 24.13 34.90 -37.64
C LYS A 662 24.50 33.42 -37.53
N ILE A 663 25.17 32.86 -38.54
CA ILE A 663 25.71 31.51 -38.52
C ILE A 663 27.09 31.47 -39.18
N ASP A 664 27.94 30.54 -38.73
CA ASP A 664 29.25 30.30 -39.32
C ASP A 664 29.11 29.68 -40.73
N VAL A 665 29.71 30.35 -41.72
CA VAL A 665 29.76 29.90 -43.12
C VAL A 665 30.37 28.51 -43.24
N MET A 666 31.33 28.17 -42.39
CA MET A 666 32.00 26.86 -42.41
C MET A 666 31.02 25.70 -42.14
N LYS A 667 29.98 25.93 -41.33
CA LYS A 667 28.93 24.93 -41.06
C LYS A 667 28.04 24.67 -42.28
N CYS A 668 27.97 25.62 -43.21
CA CYS A 668 27.15 25.54 -44.43
C CYS A 668 27.96 25.18 -45.69
N LEU A 669 29.29 25.09 -45.57
CA LEU A 669 30.21 24.87 -46.71
C LEU A 669 29.90 23.59 -47.51
N PRO A 670 29.55 22.43 -46.91
CA PRO A 670 29.18 21.23 -47.68
C PRO A 670 27.94 21.44 -48.57
N PHE A 671 27.03 22.31 -48.16
CA PHE A 671 25.86 22.69 -48.94
C PHE A 671 26.21 23.72 -50.02
N LEU A 672 26.95 24.78 -49.68
CA LEU A 672 27.37 25.81 -50.63
C LEU A 672 28.30 25.28 -51.73
N SER A 673 29.06 24.22 -51.44
CA SER A 673 29.95 23.54 -52.41
C SER A 673 29.26 22.45 -53.23
N SER A 674 27.99 22.14 -52.96
CA SER A 674 27.25 21.12 -53.71
C SER A 674 26.79 21.68 -55.07
N ILE A 675 27.49 21.25 -56.11
CA ILE A 675 27.33 21.64 -57.53
C ILE A 675 25.89 21.55 -58.09
N PRO A 676 25.00 20.61 -57.68
CA PRO A 676 23.65 20.52 -58.26
C PRO A 676 22.72 21.67 -57.89
N LEU A 677 22.99 22.43 -56.83
CA LEU A 677 22.11 23.51 -56.35
C LEU A 677 22.24 24.81 -57.15
N PHE A 678 23.28 24.93 -57.99
CA PHE A 678 23.60 26.12 -58.77
C PHE A 678 23.68 25.87 -60.29
N GLN A 679 23.42 24.64 -60.73
CA GLN A 679 23.14 24.39 -62.15
C GLN A 679 21.73 24.89 -62.46
N ALA A 680 21.61 26.17 -62.80
CA ALA A 680 20.63 26.57 -63.80
C ALA A 680 20.88 25.69 -65.03
N ASP A 681 19.83 25.18 -65.67
CA ASP A 681 19.93 24.47 -66.94
C ASP A 681 20.85 25.24 -67.90
N ILE A 682 22.11 24.81 -68.00
CA ILE A 682 22.99 25.23 -69.07
C ILE A 682 22.55 24.41 -70.28
N ASN A 683 21.43 24.82 -70.87
CA ASN A 683 21.15 24.55 -72.27
C ASN A 683 22.19 25.32 -73.09
N VAL A 684 23.36 24.72 -73.28
CA VAL A 684 24.24 25.10 -74.39
C VAL A 684 23.73 24.32 -75.59
N ASN A 685 23.24 25.07 -76.58
CA ASN A 685 22.69 24.61 -77.86
C ASN A 685 23.43 23.42 -78.48
#